data_AF-A0A800JKY9-F1
#
_entry.id   AF-A0A800JKY9-F1
#
_cell.length_a   1.000
_cell.length_b   1.000
_cell.length_c   1.000
_cell.angle_alpha   90.00
_cell.angle_beta   90.00
_cell.angle_gamma   90.00
#
_symmetry.space_group_name_H-M   'P 1'
#
loop_
_entity.id
_entity.type
_entity.pdbx_description
1 polymer ?
#
loop_
_entity_poly.entity_id
_entity_poly.type
_entity_poly.pdbx_seq_one_letter_code
_entity_poly.pdbx_strand_id
1 'polypeptide(L)'
;MNTILTSFLLSISIIVAISAAERPNIIVIMSDDMGISDIGCYGSEIDTPRLNKLAENGLRFTQFYNTARCCPTRASLLSGLYPHQAGVGWMMTDRGHDGYRGEINRECITISEALKTSGYGTYMAGKWHVTKHISPDGPKNNWPKQRGFDRFYGTIHGAGSLWDPNTLTRDNTQITPVNDPEYNPKEPWFYTDAIADQTTRYIEEHVKSKPNEPFFCYVSFTAAHWPMHAREKTIAKYKGKYDAGYKIIRQKRFQKMKELGIIKKNTELSPQPWEWGKVKEQEWEIRCMEVYAAMVEEMDQGIGKIIDALESNGEMDNTLILFLQDNGGCAEAFGRSKNKSTGPRAEKPNLPPMTKDQLQTRMQPRQTRDGYPVRTGPGVMPGPADTYIGYGLGWANVSNTPFREYKHWVHEGGISTPLIAHWPEGIKRKGEIDHQPGHLIDIMATCVDLGKVNYPKERDGKKIKPLEGKSLNTAFKGDEIQRDAIYWEHEGNRAIRKGNWKLVSKENRPWELYNMATDRTELRDLSKNKTEIVKELSKAYQEYADRADVSPIGTWRGKPRVKKKLSDQESFKLKSGDQLSQEKSPNIANRGILLEGNVESSEPNGVIIAQGGDSQGFALLLHNRYLRFITCVDGQISRVQTEEPLSVLKFDFTSKMTPTGDVFISINNKLVGSGKVKPLKIMPIDGLAVGSDPGGSVGEYEPGYPIQGKAQLTVKLLPQKIKPTTKGPLTQIKDEPNLPKVLIIGDSISIGYTIPVREILENFANIHRPPANCASTKHGLKSIDKWLGDKKWDVIHFNWGLHDLKYIGPNEENLADPKLPSNKQQVSIQQYSKNLDQLVQRMKKTGAKLIWRNTTPVPAGSKGRVVGDSYKYNKSAAEIMVKYGIPTNDLYSFSKENWDEIGRKANVHFTPQGSKQLATLVAESIADQLKK
;
A
#
# COMPACT_ATOMS: atom_id res chain seq x y z
N MET A 1 36.39 -64.00 -5.13
CA MET A 1 35.69 -62.84 -4.51
C MET A 1 35.37 -61.83 -5.61
N ASN A 2 34.26 -61.97 -6.35
CA ASN A 2 33.76 -60.89 -7.25
C ASN A 2 32.33 -61.15 -7.80
N THR A 3 31.47 -61.82 -7.04
CA THR A 3 30.10 -62.14 -7.50
C THR A 3 29.01 -61.88 -6.46
N ILE A 4 29.31 -61.09 -5.42
CA ILE A 4 28.34 -60.76 -4.36
C ILE A 4 28.05 -59.24 -4.27
N LEU A 5 28.83 -58.37 -4.95
CA LEU A 5 28.64 -56.91 -4.85
C LEU A 5 27.60 -56.31 -5.82
N THR A 6 27.20 -57.01 -6.87
CA THR A 6 26.29 -56.47 -7.91
C THR A 6 24.81 -56.63 -7.60
N SER A 7 24.42 -57.54 -6.70
CA SER A 7 23.00 -57.71 -6.30
C SER A 7 22.55 -56.77 -5.18
N PHE A 8 23.47 -56.09 -4.48
CA PHE A 8 23.15 -55.16 -3.37
C PHE A 8 22.91 -53.71 -3.85
N LEU A 9 23.45 -53.33 -5.03
CA LEU A 9 23.25 -52.00 -5.62
C LEU A 9 21.96 -51.90 -6.45
N LEU A 10 21.49 -53.01 -7.03
CA LEU A 10 20.22 -53.06 -7.75
C LEU A 10 19.00 -53.01 -6.81
N SER A 11 19.14 -53.56 -5.60
CA SER A 11 18.09 -53.55 -4.57
C SER A 11 17.96 -52.18 -3.89
N ILE A 12 19.04 -51.40 -3.77
CA ILE A 12 18.98 -50.02 -3.26
C ILE A 12 18.35 -49.07 -4.28
N SER A 13 18.52 -49.30 -5.59
CA SER A 13 17.91 -48.47 -6.64
C SER A 13 16.41 -48.72 -6.82
N ILE A 14 15.93 -49.93 -6.51
CA ILE A 14 14.49 -50.27 -6.52
C ILE A 14 13.76 -49.73 -5.28
N ILE A 15 14.45 -49.50 -4.16
CA ILE A 15 13.85 -48.93 -2.94
C ILE A 15 13.59 -47.42 -3.08
N VAL A 16 14.36 -46.70 -3.92
CA VAL A 16 14.16 -45.25 -4.12
C VAL A 16 12.96 -44.93 -5.03
N ALA A 17 12.62 -45.82 -5.98
CA ALA A 17 11.51 -45.62 -6.90
C ALA A 17 10.11 -45.86 -6.27
N ILE A 18 10.04 -46.52 -5.10
CA ILE A 18 8.76 -46.79 -4.40
C ILE A 18 8.35 -45.61 -3.49
N SER A 19 9.25 -44.66 -3.22
CA SER A 19 9.00 -43.57 -2.27
C SER A 19 8.06 -42.46 -2.76
N ALA A 20 7.84 -42.32 -4.08
CA ALA A 20 6.97 -41.27 -4.63
C ALA A 20 5.47 -41.53 -4.35
N ALA A 21 5.10 -42.78 -4.05
CA ALA A 21 3.71 -43.15 -3.76
C ALA A 21 3.20 -42.73 -2.37
N GLU A 22 4.06 -42.27 -1.45
CA GLU A 22 3.62 -41.92 -0.07
C GLU A 22 3.04 -40.51 0.08
N ARG A 23 3.35 -39.58 -0.83
CA ARG A 23 2.99 -38.15 -0.70
C ARG A 23 2.35 -37.67 -2.01
N PRO A 24 1.07 -37.30 -2.01
CA PRO A 24 0.40 -36.90 -3.23
C PRO A 24 0.77 -35.47 -3.64
N ASN A 25 0.63 -35.14 -4.92
CA ASN A 25 0.46 -33.75 -5.30
C ASN A 25 -0.84 -33.21 -4.69
N ILE A 26 -0.90 -31.91 -4.40
CA ILE A 26 -2.09 -31.29 -3.81
C ILE A 26 -2.49 -30.07 -4.62
N ILE A 27 -3.71 -30.06 -5.15
CA ILE A 27 -4.29 -28.90 -5.81
C ILE A 27 -5.52 -28.44 -5.02
N VAL A 28 -5.49 -27.19 -4.55
CA VAL A 28 -6.63 -26.54 -3.92
C VAL A 28 -7.19 -25.51 -4.89
N ILE A 29 -8.39 -25.78 -5.41
CA ILE A 29 -9.14 -24.93 -6.33
C ILE A 29 -10.22 -24.19 -5.56
N MET A 30 -10.22 -22.87 -5.65
CA MET A 30 -11.16 -21.99 -4.98
C MET A 30 -11.86 -21.07 -5.98
N SER A 31 -13.20 -21.05 -5.91
CA SER A 31 -14.04 -20.01 -6.53
C SER A 31 -14.31 -18.85 -5.55
N ASP A 32 -14.70 -17.71 -6.10
CA ASP A 32 -14.91 -16.45 -5.38
C ASP A 32 -16.38 -16.02 -5.52
N ASP A 33 -17.09 -15.83 -4.40
CA ASP A 33 -18.51 -15.40 -4.36
C ASP A 33 -19.54 -16.36 -4.98
N MET A 34 -19.19 -17.63 -5.20
CA MET A 34 -20.15 -18.63 -5.64
C MET A 34 -21.09 -19.05 -4.48
N GLY A 35 -22.33 -19.47 -4.77
CA GLY A 35 -23.23 -20.08 -3.80
C GLY A 35 -23.23 -21.61 -3.86
N ILE A 36 -23.63 -22.26 -2.76
CA ILE A 36 -23.56 -23.73 -2.63
C ILE A 36 -24.33 -24.50 -3.72
N SER A 37 -25.35 -23.89 -4.32
CA SER A 37 -26.22 -24.53 -5.31
C SER A 37 -25.90 -24.13 -6.77
N ASP A 38 -24.71 -23.58 -7.03
CA ASP A 38 -24.35 -23.07 -8.37
C ASP A 38 -23.64 -24.08 -9.27
N ILE A 39 -23.18 -25.23 -8.76
CA ILE A 39 -22.56 -26.30 -9.58
C ILE A 39 -23.49 -27.51 -9.74
N GLY A 40 -23.38 -28.21 -10.86
CA GLY A 40 -24.32 -29.28 -11.24
C GLY A 40 -24.43 -30.40 -10.20
N CYS A 41 -23.30 -30.86 -9.67
CA CYS A 41 -23.24 -31.90 -8.65
C CYS A 41 -23.75 -31.47 -7.26
N TYR A 42 -24.14 -30.19 -7.12
CA TYR A 42 -24.87 -29.61 -5.97
C TYR A 42 -26.25 -29.05 -6.36
N GLY A 43 -26.77 -29.38 -7.55
CA GLY A 43 -28.17 -29.14 -7.93
C GLY A 43 -28.41 -28.01 -8.93
N SER A 44 -27.37 -27.40 -9.48
CA SER A 44 -27.48 -26.32 -10.47
C SER A 44 -27.79 -26.80 -11.88
N GLU A 45 -28.37 -25.90 -12.67
CA GLU A 45 -28.51 -25.99 -14.13
C GLU A 45 -27.31 -25.46 -14.92
N ILE A 46 -26.34 -24.84 -14.23
CA ILE A 46 -25.11 -24.32 -14.85
C ILE A 46 -24.25 -25.49 -15.35
N ASP A 47 -23.64 -25.33 -16.52
CA ASP A 47 -22.86 -26.38 -17.17
C ASP A 47 -21.47 -26.49 -16.51
N THR A 48 -21.32 -27.43 -15.58
CA THR A 48 -20.06 -27.71 -14.86
C THR A 48 -19.62 -29.17 -14.97
N PRO A 49 -19.43 -29.71 -16.18
CA PRO A 49 -19.18 -31.13 -16.39
C PRO A 49 -17.87 -31.61 -15.78
N ARG A 50 -16.84 -30.76 -15.62
CA ARG A 50 -15.56 -31.17 -15.03
C ARG A 50 -15.68 -31.37 -13.53
N LEU A 51 -16.32 -30.43 -12.83
CA LEU A 51 -16.64 -30.58 -11.42
C LEU A 51 -17.61 -31.74 -11.17
N ASN A 52 -18.56 -32.00 -12.07
CA ASN A 52 -19.42 -33.18 -11.99
C ASN A 52 -18.61 -34.47 -12.07
N LYS A 53 -17.70 -34.60 -13.04
CA LYS A 53 -16.82 -35.77 -13.21
C LYS A 53 -15.91 -35.99 -11.98
N LEU A 54 -15.33 -34.92 -11.42
CA LEU A 54 -14.54 -35.02 -10.18
C LEU A 54 -15.38 -35.51 -9.01
N ALA A 55 -16.63 -35.02 -8.88
CA ALA A 55 -17.54 -35.44 -7.83
C ALA A 55 -18.04 -36.89 -8.00
N GLU A 56 -18.32 -37.32 -9.23
CA GLU A 56 -18.73 -38.70 -9.55
C GLU A 56 -17.64 -39.72 -9.23
N ASN A 57 -16.37 -39.32 -9.36
CA ASN A 57 -15.21 -40.18 -9.09
C ASN A 57 -14.51 -39.85 -7.77
N GLY A 58 -15.12 -39.01 -6.93
CA GLY A 58 -14.56 -38.55 -5.67
C GLY A 58 -15.58 -38.52 -4.54
N LEU A 59 -15.36 -37.62 -3.58
CA LEU A 59 -16.18 -37.43 -2.40
C LEU A 59 -16.71 -36.00 -2.35
N ARG A 60 -18.02 -35.85 -2.12
CA ARG A 60 -18.66 -34.54 -1.90
C ARG A 60 -18.97 -34.34 -0.42
N PHE A 61 -18.63 -33.18 0.14
CA PHE A 61 -19.11 -32.80 1.47
C PHE A 61 -20.32 -31.88 1.34
N THR A 62 -21.38 -32.19 2.09
CA THR A 62 -22.56 -31.32 2.16
C THR A 62 -22.40 -30.21 3.19
N GLN A 63 -21.55 -30.41 4.21
CA GLN A 63 -21.36 -29.52 5.34
C GLN A 63 -19.89 -29.08 5.47
N PHE A 64 -19.34 -28.49 4.41
CA PHE A 64 -18.05 -27.81 4.50
C PHE A 64 -18.25 -26.31 4.70
N TYR A 65 -17.42 -25.69 5.53
CA TYR A 65 -17.64 -24.33 6.01
C TYR A 65 -16.49 -23.37 5.74
N ASN A 66 -16.88 -22.17 5.29
CA ASN A 66 -16.02 -21.01 5.12
C ASN A 66 -16.27 -19.95 6.21
N THR A 67 -15.69 -18.75 6.08
CA THR A 67 -15.78 -17.67 7.09
C THR A 67 -16.77 -16.54 6.74
N ALA A 68 -17.65 -16.72 5.76
CA ALA A 68 -18.61 -15.75 5.22
C ALA A 68 -18.01 -14.57 4.43
N ARG A 69 -16.67 -14.46 4.35
CA ARG A 69 -15.99 -13.39 3.58
C ARG A 69 -14.65 -13.84 3.00
N CYS A 70 -14.36 -13.38 1.79
CA CYS A 70 -13.18 -13.75 1.01
C CYS A 70 -11.83 -13.66 1.75
N CYS A 71 -11.41 -12.50 2.25
CA CYS A 71 -10.10 -12.34 2.88
C CYS A 71 -9.93 -13.13 4.19
N PRO A 72 -10.90 -13.10 5.14
CA PRO A 72 -10.92 -14.00 6.29
C PRO A 72 -10.82 -15.48 5.89
N THR A 73 -11.55 -15.92 4.85
CA THR A 73 -11.51 -17.31 4.37
C THR A 73 -10.14 -17.68 3.86
N ARG A 74 -9.53 -16.83 3.03
CA ARG A 74 -8.21 -17.07 2.46
C ARG A 74 -7.14 -17.13 3.55
N ALA A 75 -7.22 -16.24 4.54
CA ALA A 75 -6.35 -16.28 5.71
C ALA A 75 -6.50 -17.58 6.49
N SER A 76 -7.74 -18.05 6.72
CA SER A 76 -8.00 -19.31 7.40
C SER A 76 -7.53 -20.54 6.64
N LEU A 77 -7.80 -20.60 5.34
CA LEU A 77 -7.34 -21.67 4.47
C LEU A 77 -5.82 -21.76 4.49
N LEU A 78 -5.14 -20.63 4.25
CA LEU A 78 -3.69 -20.61 4.13
C LEU A 78 -2.99 -20.92 5.45
N SER A 79 -3.53 -20.52 6.61
CA SER A 79 -2.87 -20.66 7.90
C SER A 79 -3.29 -21.88 8.72
N GLY A 80 -4.46 -22.47 8.45
CA GLY A 80 -5.05 -23.48 9.34
C GLY A 80 -5.60 -22.92 10.65
N LEU A 81 -5.76 -21.60 10.76
CA LEU A 81 -6.25 -20.89 11.94
C LEU A 81 -7.58 -20.18 11.65
N TYR A 82 -8.30 -19.78 12.69
CA TYR A 82 -9.40 -18.84 12.52
C TYR A 82 -8.88 -17.46 12.09
N PRO A 83 -9.69 -16.67 11.36
CA PRO A 83 -9.16 -15.50 10.63
C PRO A 83 -8.56 -14.44 11.54
N HIS A 84 -9.14 -14.28 12.73
CA HIS A 84 -8.65 -13.39 13.78
C HIS A 84 -7.26 -13.81 14.29
N GLN A 85 -7.07 -15.11 14.57
CA GLN A 85 -5.76 -15.61 14.99
C GLN A 85 -4.68 -15.38 13.93
N ALA A 86 -5.06 -15.33 12.64
CA ALA A 86 -4.18 -15.04 11.52
C ALA A 86 -4.02 -13.54 11.21
N GLY A 87 -4.72 -12.63 11.92
CA GLY A 87 -4.64 -11.17 11.75
C GLY A 87 -5.62 -10.56 10.75
N VAL A 88 -6.55 -11.35 10.23
CA VAL A 88 -7.48 -11.01 9.13
C VAL A 88 -8.95 -11.24 9.56
N GLY A 89 -9.34 -10.78 10.74
CA GLY A 89 -10.74 -10.85 11.22
C GLY A 89 -11.73 -9.98 10.44
N TRP A 90 -11.23 -8.97 9.72
CA TRP A 90 -12.02 -8.06 8.88
C TRP A 90 -11.43 -7.98 7.45
N MET A 91 -11.68 -6.88 6.74
CA MET A 91 -11.08 -6.59 5.43
C MET A 91 -9.60 -6.15 5.56
N MET A 92 -8.93 -5.90 4.43
CA MET A 92 -7.50 -5.54 4.32
C MET A 92 -7.13 -4.14 4.83
N THR A 93 -7.72 -3.69 5.92
CA THR A 93 -7.35 -2.42 6.59
C THR A 93 -6.94 -2.70 8.01
N ASP A 94 -5.83 -2.12 8.43
CA ASP A 94 -5.38 -2.20 9.81
C ASP A 94 -6.33 -1.43 10.74
N ARG A 95 -6.93 -2.15 11.68
CA ARG A 95 -7.82 -1.61 12.72
C ARG A 95 -7.11 -1.41 14.07
N GLY A 96 -5.81 -1.70 14.16
CA GLY A 96 -5.00 -1.46 15.36
C GLY A 96 -5.13 -2.52 16.44
N HIS A 97 -5.69 -3.68 16.11
CA HIS A 97 -5.86 -4.85 16.98
C HIS A 97 -5.24 -6.07 16.31
N ASP A 98 -4.65 -6.99 17.09
CA ASP A 98 -3.90 -8.13 16.54
C ASP A 98 -4.76 -9.04 15.66
N GLY A 99 -6.04 -9.22 16.01
CA GLY A 99 -7.00 -9.93 15.18
C GLY A 99 -7.43 -9.23 13.89
N TYR A 100 -7.09 -7.95 13.70
CA TYR A 100 -7.65 -7.08 12.67
C TYR A 100 -6.58 -6.18 12.02
N ARG A 101 -5.39 -6.72 11.76
CA ARG A 101 -4.27 -5.99 11.15
C ARG A 101 -4.43 -5.79 9.64
N GLY A 102 -5.36 -6.53 9.02
CA GLY A 102 -5.64 -6.43 7.59
C GLY A 102 -4.59 -7.11 6.70
N GLU A 103 -3.76 -7.96 7.30
CA GLU A 103 -2.78 -8.80 6.62
C GLU A 103 -2.48 -10.05 7.46
N ILE A 104 -2.08 -11.13 6.79
CA ILE A 104 -1.70 -12.36 7.49
C ILE A 104 -0.45 -12.12 8.36
N ASN A 105 -0.55 -12.44 9.65
CA ASN A 105 0.51 -12.17 10.62
C ASN A 105 1.70 -13.16 10.49
N ARG A 106 2.73 -12.95 11.31
CA ARG A 106 3.92 -13.80 11.41
C ARG A 106 3.87 -14.82 12.56
N GLU A 107 2.76 -14.86 13.30
CA GLU A 107 2.48 -15.87 14.32
C GLU A 107 1.87 -17.15 13.71
N CYS A 108 1.83 -17.23 12.37
CA CYS A 108 1.44 -18.40 11.62
C CYS A 108 2.33 -18.56 10.37
N ILE A 109 2.28 -19.76 9.80
CA ILE A 109 2.86 -20.07 8.49
C ILE A 109 1.75 -20.45 7.52
N THR A 110 1.99 -20.26 6.22
CA THR A 110 1.06 -20.70 5.16
C THR A 110 1.21 -22.19 4.85
N ILE A 111 0.22 -22.78 4.16
CA ILE A 111 0.30 -24.13 3.57
C ILE A 111 1.59 -24.31 2.76
N SER A 112 1.92 -23.33 1.91
CA SER A 112 3.13 -23.38 1.08
C SER A 112 4.40 -23.32 1.92
N GLU A 113 4.47 -22.46 2.95
CA GLU A 113 5.59 -22.43 3.89
C GLU A 113 5.77 -23.77 4.62
N ALA A 114 4.66 -24.42 5.01
CA ALA A 114 4.70 -25.72 5.67
C ALA A 114 5.17 -26.84 4.74
N LEU A 115 4.51 -27.01 3.59
CA LEU A 115 4.80 -28.07 2.61
C LEU A 115 6.22 -27.98 2.06
N LYS A 116 6.75 -26.75 1.89
CA LYS A 116 8.11 -26.53 1.42
C LYS A 116 9.17 -27.11 2.36
N THR A 117 8.91 -27.21 3.67
CA THR A 117 9.84 -27.87 4.61
C THR A 117 9.96 -29.38 4.37
N SER A 118 9.00 -29.96 3.65
CA SER A 118 9.01 -31.36 3.20
C SER A 118 9.39 -31.52 1.72
N GLY A 119 9.86 -30.47 1.04
CA GLY A 119 10.37 -30.58 -0.33
C GLY A 119 9.32 -30.45 -1.45
N TYR A 120 8.12 -29.93 -1.15
CA TYR A 120 7.14 -29.63 -2.21
C TYR A 120 7.57 -28.43 -3.06
N GLY A 121 7.35 -28.53 -4.38
CA GLY A 121 7.23 -27.34 -5.23
C GLY A 121 5.92 -26.61 -4.93
N THR A 122 5.93 -25.27 -4.88
CA THR A 122 4.76 -24.50 -4.45
C THR A 122 4.38 -23.41 -5.44
N TYR A 123 3.15 -23.46 -5.93
CA TYR A 123 2.70 -22.61 -7.02
C TYR A 123 1.35 -21.99 -6.71
N MET A 124 1.14 -20.76 -7.14
CA MET A 124 -0.15 -20.09 -6.99
C MET A 124 -0.52 -19.35 -8.27
N ALA A 125 -1.77 -19.56 -8.71
CA ALA A 125 -2.38 -18.75 -9.74
C ALA A 125 -3.71 -18.17 -9.23
N GLY A 126 -3.91 -16.85 -9.39
CA GLY A 126 -5.17 -16.18 -9.06
C GLY A 126 -5.10 -15.19 -7.88
N LYS A 127 -6.21 -15.05 -7.17
CA LYS A 127 -6.42 -14.00 -6.15
C LYS A 127 -5.75 -14.31 -4.82
N TRP A 128 -4.95 -13.37 -4.30
CA TRP A 128 -4.28 -13.47 -2.99
C TRP A 128 -5.12 -12.95 -1.83
N HIS A 129 -5.36 -11.64 -1.78
CA HIS A 129 -6.28 -10.98 -0.86
C HIS A 129 -6.07 -11.25 0.65
N VAL A 130 -4.82 -11.33 1.10
CA VAL A 130 -4.45 -11.44 2.53
C VAL A 130 -3.37 -10.44 2.96
N THR A 131 -3.26 -9.32 2.25
CA THR A 131 -2.38 -8.19 2.60
C THR A 131 -3.00 -6.84 2.24
N LYS A 132 -2.72 -5.82 3.05
CA LYS A 132 -3.06 -4.42 2.78
C LYS A 132 -2.08 -3.75 1.81
N HIS A 133 -0.91 -4.36 1.57
CA HIS A 133 0.14 -3.80 0.73
C HIS A 133 0.01 -4.25 -0.73
N ILE A 134 -0.62 -3.41 -1.54
CA ILE A 134 -0.99 -3.73 -2.93
C ILE A 134 -0.30 -2.85 -3.99
N SER A 135 0.49 -1.86 -3.57
CA SER A 135 1.19 -0.93 -4.46
C SER A 135 2.34 -1.65 -5.19
N PRO A 136 2.62 -1.36 -6.47
CA PRO A 136 3.76 -1.93 -7.20
C PRO A 136 5.09 -1.66 -6.48
N ASP A 137 5.28 -0.45 -5.95
CA ASP A 137 6.49 -0.03 -5.24
C ASP A 137 6.38 -0.21 -3.71
N GLY A 138 5.28 -0.78 -3.24
CA GLY A 138 5.06 -1.04 -1.82
C GLY A 138 5.80 -2.29 -1.33
N PRO A 139 5.79 -2.52 -0.01
CA PRO A 139 6.37 -3.72 0.59
C PRO A 139 5.66 -4.98 0.11
N LYS A 140 6.46 -6.03 -0.06
CA LYS A 140 6.04 -7.34 -0.61
C LYS A 140 6.23 -8.47 0.40
N ASN A 141 6.57 -8.14 1.64
CA ASN A 141 6.81 -9.09 2.74
C ASN A 141 5.66 -10.10 2.93
N ASN A 142 4.42 -9.72 2.62
CA ASN A 142 3.23 -10.58 2.69
C ASN A 142 2.64 -10.92 1.30
N TRP A 143 3.43 -10.81 0.22
CA TRP A 143 3.05 -11.31 -1.10
C TRP A 143 3.31 -12.82 -1.21
N PRO A 144 2.70 -13.53 -2.19
CA PRO A 144 2.79 -14.98 -2.30
C PRO A 144 4.22 -15.52 -2.26
N LYS A 145 5.16 -14.90 -2.99
CA LYS A 145 6.58 -15.29 -3.03
C LYS A 145 7.23 -15.29 -1.65
N GLN A 146 6.91 -14.30 -0.81
CA GLN A 146 7.42 -14.15 0.54
C GLN A 146 6.64 -14.99 1.57
N ARG A 147 5.53 -15.59 1.15
CA ARG A 147 4.67 -16.48 1.93
C ARG A 147 4.66 -17.89 1.36
N GLY A 148 5.83 -18.35 0.94
CA GLY A 148 6.12 -19.76 0.68
C GLY A 148 6.09 -20.17 -0.79
N PHE A 149 5.44 -19.41 -1.68
CA PHE A 149 5.28 -19.83 -3.09
C PHE A 149 6.56 -19.62 -3.93
N ASP A 150 6.89 -20.61 -4.76
CA ASP A 150 8.01 -20.58 -5.70
C ASP A 150 7.69 -19.76 -6.95
N ARG A 151 6.45 -19.81 -7.44
CA ARG A 151 5.95 -18.96 -8.53
C ARG A 151 4.57 -18.42 -8.21
N PHE A 152 4.28 -17.23 -8.69
CA PHE A 152 2.97 -16.61 -8.56
C PHE A 152 2.53 -15.92 -9.86
N TYR A 153 1.26 -16.11 -10.22
CA TYR A 153 0.60 -15.28 -11.22
C TYR A 153 -0.81 -14.91 -10.76
N GLY A 154 -1.10 -13.62 -10.61
CA GLY A 154 -2.46 -13.19 -10.31
C GLY A 154 -2.55 -11.84 -9.62
N THR A 155 -3.62 -11.61 -8.86
CA THR A 155 -3.88 -10.32 -8.22
C THR A 155 -3.58 -10.35 -6.73
N ILE A 156 -2.89 -9.31 -6.25
CA ILE A 156 -2.69 -9.11 -4.81
C ILE A 156 -4.00 -8.62 -4.15
N HIS A 157 -4.74 -7.76 -4.84
CA HIS A 157 -5.98 -7.16 -4.37
C HIS A 157 -7.19 -8.11 -4.46
N GLY A 158 -8.32 -7.68 -3.88
CA GLY A 158 -9.48 -8.53 -3.60
C GLY A 158 -10.57 -8.58 -4.67
N ALA A 159 -10.55 -7.71 -5.67
CA ALA A 159 -11.51 -7.68 -6.78
C ALA A 159 -10.93 -6.80 -7.89
N GLY A 160 -11.45 -6.92 -9.12
CA GLY A 160 -10.97 -6.17 -10.27
C GLY A 160 -11.68 -6.58 -11.55
N SER A 161 -11.38 -5.92 -12.67
CA SER A 161 -11.89 -6.35 -13.98
C SER A 161 -11.26 -7.69 -14.40
N LEU A 162 -12.06 -8.65 -14.85
CA LEU A 162 -11.55 -9.91 -15.45
C LEU A 162 -10.87 -9.71 -16.83
N TRP A 163 -10.97 -8.52 -17.43
CA TRP A 163 -10.27 -8.17 -18.69
C TRP A 163 -9.01 -7.33 -18.44
N ASP A 164 -8.95 -6.70 -17.28
CA ASP A 164 -7.86 -5.81 -16.88
C ASP A 164 -7.77 -5.67 -15.34
N PRO A 165 -7.30 -6.71 -14.63
CA PRO A 165 -7.34 -6.69 -13.19
C PRO A 165 -6.37 -5.65 -12.64
N ASN A 166 -6.78 -4.95 -11.58
CA ASN A 166 -5.80 -4.16 -10.85
C ASN A 166 -4.84 -5.07 -10.09
N THR A 167 -3.60 -4.65 -9.96
CA THR A 167 -2.54 -5.42 -9.24
C THR A 167 -2.24 -6.79 -9.84
N LEU A 168 -2.54 -7.02 -11.14
CA LEU A 168 -2.06 -8.21 -11.83
C LEU A 168 -0.54 -8.27 -11.72
N THR A 169 -0.02 -9.41 -11.31
CA THR A 169 1.36 -9.58 -10.84
C THR A 169 1.88 -10.92 -11.30
N ARG A 170 3.11 -10.92 -11.82
CA ARG A 170 3.94 -12.10 -12.01
C ARG A 170 5.06 -12.06 -10.99
N ASP A 171 5.11 -13.09 -10.14
CA ASP A 171 5.99 -13.18 -8.99
C ASP A 171 5.91 -11.94 -8.08
N ASN A 172 6.84 -10.99 -8.21
CA ASN A 172 6.86 -9.74 -7.45
C ASN A 172 6.76 -8.48 -8.32
N THR A 173 6.46 -8.65 -9.61
CA THR A 173 6.39 -7.56 -10.58
C THR A 173 4.94 -7.40 -11.03
N GLN A 174 4.36 -6.22 -10.77
CA GLN A 174 3.05 -5.89 -11.36
C GLN A 174 3.19 -5.69 -12.86
N ILE A 175 2.26 -6.29 -13.60
CA ILE A 175 2.23 -6.38 -15.05
C ILE A 175 0.83 -6.01 -15.56
N THR A 176 0.69 -5.81 -16.86
CA THR A 176 -0.58 -5.66 -17.56
C THR A 176 -0.90 -6.94 -18.34
N PRO A 177 -2.17 -7.15 -18.72
CA PRO A 177 -2.56 -8.25 -19.63
C PRO A 177 -1.80 -8.31 -20.96
N VAL A 178 -1.15 -7.22 -21.37
CA VAL A 178 -0.53 -7.08 -22.68
C VAL A 178 0.99 -6.89 -22.62
N ASN A 179 1.59 -6.78 -21.43
CA ASN A 179 3.04 -6.61 -21.26
C ASN A 179 3.74 -7.78 -20.57
N ASP A 180 3.00 -8.83 -20.22
CA ASP A 180 3.58 -10.03 -19.65
C ASP A 180 4.47 -10.76 -20.67
N PRO A 181 5.79 -10.86 -20.44
CA PRO A 181 6.69 -11.52 -21.37
C PRO A 181 6.50 -13.05 -21.41
N GLU A 182 5.91 -13.65 -20.37
CA GLU A 182 5.77 -15.10 -20.27
C GLU A 182 4.35 -15.61 -20.58
N TYR A 183 3.41 -14.72 -20.92
CA TYR A 183 2.05 -15.11 -21.26
C TYR A 183 1.44 -14.20 -22.32
N ASN A 184 1.33 -14.74 -23.53
CA ASN A 184 0.72 -14.09 -24.68
C ASN A 184 -0.24 -15.08 -25.36
N PRO A 185 -1.49 -15.21 -24.86
CA PRO A 185 -2.44 -16.17 -25.42
C PRO A 185 -2.83 -15.79 -26.85
N LYS A 186 -3.18 -16.80 -27.67
CA LYS A 186 -3.68 -16.59 -29.03
C LYS A 186 -5.06 -15.92 -29.05
N GLU A 187 -5.90 -16.30 -28.10
CA GLU A 187 -7.19 -15.68 -27.86
C GLU A 187 -7.03 -14.39 -27.06
N PRO A 188 -7.99 -13.45 -27.13
CA PRO A 188 -7.97 -12.26 -26.29
C PRO A 188 -7.80 -12.62 -24.82
N TRP A 189 -6.85 -11.97 -24.16
CA TRP A 189 -6.53 -12.23 -22.76
C TRP A 189 -7.78 -12.09 -21.87
N PHE A 190 -8.00 -13.09 -21.01
CA PHE A 190 -9.07 -13.10 -20.03
C PHE A 190 -8.60 -13.77 -18.74
N TYR A 191 -8.92 -13.18 -17.58
CA TYR A 191 -8.25 -13.55 -16.34
C TYR A 191 -8.54 -14.99 -15.89
N THR A 192 -9.76 -15.48 -16.09
CA THR A 192 -10.14 -16.88 -15.77
C THR A 192 -9.29 -17.88 -16.56
N ASP A 193 -9.07 -17.63 -17.85
CA ASP A 193 -8.23 -18.49 -18.69
C ASP A 193 -6.76 -18.39 -18.26
N ALA A 194 -6.28 -17.17 -17.96
CA ALA A 194 -4.92 -16.95 -17.53
C ALA A 194 -4.58 -17.69 -16.22
N ILE A 195 -5.51 -17.77 -15.26
CA ILE A 195 -5.31 -18.56 -14.03
C ILE A 195 -5.14 -20.05 -14.34
N ALA A 196 -5.99 -20.60 -15.21
CA ALA A 196 -5.91 -22.00 -15.61
C ALA A 196 -4.63 -22.30 -16.39
N ASP A 197 -4.33 -21.49 -17.41
CA ASP A 197 -3.16 -21.67 -18.28
C ASP A 197 -1.85 -21.58 -17.49
N GLN A 198 -1.75 -20.66 -16.53
CA GLN A 198 -0.55 -20.55 -15.68
C GLN A 198 -0.42 -21.72 -14.71
N THR A 199 -1.54 -22.23 -14.20
CA THR A 199 -1.52 -23.44 -13.35
C THR A 199 -1.04 -24.65 -14.15
N THR A 200 -1.61 -24.88 -15.34
CA THR A 200 -1.16 -25.93 -16.26
C THR A 200 0.34 -25.80 -16.56
N ARG A 201 0.80 -24.59 -16.87
CA ARG A 201 2.22 -24.33 -17.12
C ARG A 201 3.11 -24.69 -15.92
N TYR A 202 2.71 -24.32 -14.69
CA TYR A 202 3.47 -24.66 -13.49
C TYR A 202 3.53 -26.17 -13.24
N ILE A 203 2.43 -26.90 -13.50
CA ILE A 203 2.41 -28.37 -13.40
C ILE A 203 3.40 -28.98 -14.41
N GLU A 204 3.30 -28.60 -15.68
CA GLU A 204 4.18 -29.10 -16.74
C GLU A 204 5.66 -28.77 -16.49
N GLU A 205 5.96 -27.54 -16.06
CA GLU A 205 7.31 -27.11 -15.68
C GLU A 205 7.83 -27.90 -14.48
N HIS A 206 6.99 -28.17 -13.48
CA HIS A 206 7.36 -28.93 -12.29
C HIS A 206 7.67 -30.39 -12.64
N VAL A 207 6.74 -31.10 -13.29
CA VAL A 207 6.91 -32.51 -13.69
C VAL A 207 8.18 -32.67 -14.53
N LYS A 208 8.45 -31.73 -15.44
CA LYS A 208 9.67 -31.76 -16.26
C LYS A 208 10.95 -31.52 -15.47
N SER A 209 10.94 -30.60 -14.50
CA SER A 209 12.17 -30.16 -13.80
C SER A 209 12.45 -30.95 -12.52
N LYS A 210 11.41 -31.51 -11.89
CA LYS A 210 11.43 -32.15 -10.57
C LYS A 210 10.49 -33.37 -10.53
N PRO A 211 10.65 -34.36 -11.44
CA PRO A 211 9.68 -35.45 -11.63
C PRO A 211 9.43 -36.34 -10.39
N ASN A 212 10.30 -36.30 -9.39
CA ASN A 212 10.18 -37.11 -8.17
C ASN A 212 9.78 -36.29 -6.92
N GLU A 213 9.62 -34.96 -7.06
CA GLU A 213 9.13 -34.10 -5.98
C GLU A 213 7.63 -33.89 -6.17
N PRO A 214 6.83 -33.87 -5.08
CA PRO A 214 5.42 -33.50 -5.20
C PRO A 214 5.26 -31.98 -5.33
N PHE A 215 4.13 -31.53 -5.85
CA PHE A 215 3.79 -30.10 -5.91
C PHE A 215 2.49 -29.75 -5.20
N PHE A 216 2.41 -28.49 -4.78
CA PHE A 216 1.22 -27.84 -4.26
C PHE A 216 0.83 -26.67 -5.16
N CYS A 217 -0.40 -26.71 -5.69
CA CYS A 217 -0.98 -25.62 -6.46
C CYS A 217 -2.18 -25.02 -5.72
N TYR A 218 -2.12 -23.72 -5.42
CA TYR A 218 -3.28 -22.95 -4.99
C TYR A 218 -3.87 -22.20 -6.17
N VAL A 219 -5.01 -22.68 -6.67
CA VAL A 219 -5.72 -22.16 -7.85
C VAL A 219 -6.91 -21.35 -7.37
N SER A 220 -6.76 -20.03 -7.40
CA SER A 220 -7.66 -19.10 -6.72
C SER A 220 -8.40 -18.25 -7.74
N PHE A 221 -9.43 -18.83 -8.37
CA PHE A 221 -10.25 -18.13 -9.35
C PHE A 221 -10.95 -16.91 -8.74
N THR A 222 -11.25 -15.93 -9.59
CA THR A 222 -12.10 -14.77 -9.26
C THR A 222 -13.53 -14.95 -9.77
N ALA A 223 -13.79 -15.98 -10.56
CA ALA A 223 -15.16 -16.35 -10.93
C ALA A 223 -15.90 -16.90 -9.70
N ALA A 224 -17.15 -16.51 -9.43
CA ALA A 224 -18.02 -15.61 -10.20
C ALA A 224 -18.22 -14.24 -9.51
N HIS A 225 -17.19 -13.73 -8.82
CA HIS A 225 -17.20 -12.42 -8.15
C HIS A 225 -17.47 -11.28 -9.15
N TRP A 226 -18.12 -10.21 -8.69
CA TRP A 226 -18.32 -9.02 -9.52
C TRP A 226 -16.99 -8.36 -9.93
N PRO A 227 -16.93 -7.67 -11.07
CA PRO A 227 -18.01 -7.40 -12.01
C PRO A 227 -18.41 -8.62 -12.86
N MET A 228 -19.70 -8.66 -13.24
CA MET A 228 -20.26 -9.68 -14.14
C MET A 228 -19.61 -9.57 -15.53
N HIS A 229 -18.55 -10.33 -15.74
CA HIS A 229 -17.76 -10.39 -16.96
C HIS A 229 -17.66 -11.83 -17.46
N ALA A 230 -18.07 -12.08 -18.70
CA ALA A 230 -17.85 -13.34 -19.39
C ALA A 230 -17.80 -13.08 -20.90
N ARG A 231 -17.35 -14.06 -21.69
CA ARG A 231 -17.33 -13.91 -23.15
C ARG A 231 -18.74 -14.10 -23.72
N GLU A 232 -19.13 -13.26 -24.67
CA GLU A 232 -20.48 -13.30 -25.27
C GLU A 232 -20.81 -14.69 -25.85
N LYS A 233 -19.82 -15.41 -26.39
CA LYS A 233 -19.99 -16.79 -26.87
C LYS A 233 -20.52 -17.74 -25.80
N THR A 234 -20.10 -17.56 -24.55
CA THR A 234 -20.53 -18.40 -23.42
C THR A 234 -21.85 -17.87 -22.87
N ILE A 235 -22.00 -16.55 -22.74
CA ILE A 235 -23.26 -15.89 -22.30
C ILE A 235 -24.44 -16.34 -23.19
N ALA A 236 -24.23 -16.41 -24.50
CA ALA A 236 -25.26 -16.81 -25.47
C ALA A 236 -25.86 -18.20 -25.21
N LYS A 237 -25.10 -19.13 -24.58
CA LYS A 237 -25.60 -20.47 -24.22
C LYS A 237 -26.68 -20.45 -23.13
N TYR A 238 -26.74 -19.37 -22.36
CA TYR A 238 -27.68 -19.20 -21.24
C TYR A 238 -28.92 -18.40 -21.62
N LYS A 239 -29.00 -17.90 -22.86
CA LYS A 239 -30.15 -17.15 -23.36
C LYS A 239 -31.46 -17.91 -23.11
N GLY A 240 -32.38 -17.29 -22.40
CA GLY A 240 -33.70 -17.86 -22.12
C GLY A 240 -33.75 -18.81 -20.90
N LYS A 241 -32.61 -19.23 -20.35
CA LYS A 241 -32.59 -20.17 -19.20
C LYS A 241 -33.15 -19.54 -17.92
N TYR A 242 -33.04 -18.22 -17.79
CA TYR A 242 -33.36 -17.49 -16.56
C TYR A 242 -34.63 -16.64 -16.63
N ASP A 243 -35.38 -16.70 -17.74
CA ASP A 243 -36.61 -15.92 -17.99
C ASP A 243 -37.72 -16.18 -16.96
N ALA A 244 -37.75 -17.39 -16.42
CA ALA A 244 -38.70 -17.80 -15.39
C ALA A 244 -38.43 -17.16 -14.01
N GLY A 245 -37.27 -16.53 -13.83
CA GLY A 245 -36.95 -15.74 -12.65
C GLY A 245 -36.55 -16.52 -11.41
N TYR A 246 -36.30 -15.76 -10.34
CA TYR A 246 -35.72 -16.28 -9.10
C TYR A 246 -36.44 -17.51 -8.55
N LYS A 247 -37.77 -17.43 -8.36
CA LYS A 247 -38.56 -18.46 -7.69
C LYS A 247 -38.46 -19.82 -8.38
N ILE A 248 -38.65 -19.85 -9.70
CA ILE A 248 -38.70 -21.10 -10.46
C ILE A 248 -37.32 -21.77 -10.50
N ILE A 249 -36.26 -20.99 -10.75
CA ILE A 249 -34.89 -21.52 -10.75
C ILE A 249 -34.52 -22.04 -9.37
N ARG A 250 -34.83 -21.27 -8.31
CA ARG A 250 -34.60 -21.67 -6.91
C ARG A 250 -35.31 -22.96 -6.54
N GLN A 251 -36.58 -23.13 -6.96
CA GLN A 251 -37.34 -24.36 -6.73
C GLN A 251 -36.74 -25.55 -7.48
N LYS A 252 -36.28 -25.37 -8.73
CA LYS A 252 -35.60 -26.42 -9.49
C LYS A 252 -34.32 -26.87 -8.78
N ARG A 253 -33.48 -25.93 -8.35
CA ARG A 253 -32.26 -26.24 -7.58
C ARG A 253 -32.58 -26.95 -6.27
N PHE A 254 -33.56 -26.46 -5.53
CA PHE A 254 -34.00 -27.06 -4.27
C PHE A 254 -34.44 -28.52 -4.45
N GLN A 255 -35.25 -28.78 -5.49
CA GLN A 255 -35.71 -30.12 -5.81
C GLN A 255 -34.54 -31.02 -6.23
N LYS A 256 -33.64 -30.53 -7.08
CA LYS A 256 -32.46 -31.29 -7.51
C LYS A 256 -31.50 -31.60 -6.34
N MET A 257 -31.31 -30.67 -5.41
CA MET A 257 -30.52 -30.90 -4.20
C MET A 257 -31.11 -32.02 -3.32
N LYS A 258 -32.44 -32.13 -3.23
CA LYS A 258 -33.11 -33.24 -2.53
C LYS A 258 -32.90 -34.57 -3.25
N GLU A 259 -32.99 -34.58 -4.57
CA GLU A 259 -32.76 -35.78 -5.40
C GLU A 259 -31.33 -36.28 -5.28
N LEU A 260 -30.36 -35.36 -5.27
CA LEU A 260 -28.93 -35.67 -5.13
C LEU A 260 -28.52 -36.03 -3.69
N GLY A 261 -29.40 -35.87 -2.70
CA GLY A 261 -29.08 -36.10 -1.29
C GLY A 261 -28.20 -35.03 -0.64
N ILE A 262 -28.02 -33.87 -1.28
CA ILE A 262 -27.24 -32.74 -0.74
C ILE A 262 -27.93 -32.14 0.49
N ILE A 263 -29.26 -32.15 0.48
CA ILE A 263 -30.12 -31.76 1.59
C ILE A 263 -31.17 -32.85 1.86
N LYS A 264 -31.78 -32.82 3.05
CA LYS A 264 -32.79 -33.81 3.43
C LYS A 264 -34.10 -33.57 2.66
N LYS A 265 -34.85 -34.65 2.42
CA LYS A 265 -36.15 -34.60 1.72
C LYS A 265 -37.16 -33.67 2.40
N ASN A 266 -37.16 -33.62 3.74
CA ASN A 266 -38.03 -32.78 4.56
C ASN A 266 -37.47 -31.39 4.85
N THR A 267 -36.32 -31.00 4.26
CA THR A 267 -35.82 -29.63 4.36
C THR A 267 -36.86 -28.65 3.81
N GLU A 268 -37.01 -27.51 4.48
CA GLU A 268 -37.86 -26.39 4.09
C GLU A 268 -37.04 -25.34 3.32
N LEU A 269 -37.65 -24.64 2.38
CA LEU A 269 -36.95 -23.60 1.62
C LEU A 269 -37.05 -22.26 2.36
N SER A 270 -35.93 -21.56 2.57
CA SER A 270 -35.98 -20.23 3.22
C SER A 270 -36.74 -19.20 2.37
N PRO A 271 -37.26 -18.11 2.94
CA PRO A 271 -37.98 -17.08 2.17
C PRO A 271 -37.15 -16.43 1.05
N GLN A 272 -37.83 -15.95 0.01
CA GLN A 272 -37.23 -15.19 -1.08
C GLN A 272 -37.37 -13.68 -0.84
N PRO A 273 -36.43 -12.83 -1.29
CA PRO A 273 -36.47 -11.39 -1.03
C PRO A 273 -37.52 -10.65 -1.88
N TRP A 274 -37.73 -11.06 -3.13
CA TRP A 274 -38.58 -10.35 -4.10
C TRP A 274 -39.43 -11.30 -4.94
N GLU A 275 -40.54 -10.77 -5.49
CA GLU A 275 -41.41 -11.47 -6.43
C GLU A 275 -41.02 -11.14 -7.88
N TRP A 276 -40.79 -12.18 -8.68
CA TRP A 276 -40.64 -12.06 -10.14
C TRP A 276 -41.95 -11.50 -10.74
N GLY A 277 -41.87 -10.60 -11.72
CA GLY A 277 -43.03 -9.82 -12.19
C GLY A 277 -43.11 -8.39 -11.61
N LYS A 278 -42.66 -8.18 -10.36
CA LYS A 278 -42.57 -6.82 -9.74
C LYS A 278 -41.20 -6.17 -9.90
N VAL A 279 -40.22 -6.93 -10.35
CA VAL A 279 -38.90 -6.43 -10.74
C VAL A 279 -39.06 -5.55 -11.98
N LYS A 280 -38.54 -4.31 -11.94
CA LYS A 280 -38.69 -3.33 -13.03
C LYS A 280 -37.81 -3.64 -14.25
N GLU A 281 -36.59 -4.13 -14.02
CA GLU A 281 -35.55 -4.29 -15.06
C GLU A 281 -35.27 -5.78 -15.31
N GLN A 282 -36.31 -6.54 -15.69
CA GLN A 282 -36.21 -8.01 -15.75
C GLN A 282 -35.15 -8.50 -16.74
N GLU A 283 -35.08 -7.92 -17.94
CA GLU A 283 -34.07 -8.28 -18.94
C GLU A 283 -32.64 -8.08 -18.40
N TRP A 284 -32.43 -7.00 -17.63
CA TRP A 284 -31.14 -6.73 -17.00
C TRP A 284 -30.81 -7.73 -15.89
N GLU A 285 -31.79 -8.12 -15.06
CA GLU A 285 -31.63 -9.19 -14.07
C GLU A 285 -31.34 -10.53 -14.74
N ILE A 286 -32.06 -10.88 -15.82
CA ILE A 286 -31.81 -12.11 -16.60
C ILE A 286 -30.37 -12.12 -17.10
N ARG A 287 -29.94 -11.03 -17.76
CA ARG A 287 -28.58 -10.91 -18.28
C ARG A 287 -27.53 -10.99 -17.17
N CYS A 288 -27.79 -10.45 -15.96
CA CYS A 288 -26.88 -10.63 -14.82
C CYS A 288 -26.63 -12.12 -14.50
N MET A 289 -27.67 -12.95 -14.53
CA MET A 289 -27.55 -14.38 -14.23
C MET A 289 -26.98 -15.19 -15.40
N GLU A 290 -27.29 -14.82 -16.64
CA GLU A 290 -26.65 -15.41 -17.83
C GLU A 290 -25.13 -15.23 -17.80
N VAL A 291 -24.66 -14.03 -17.45
CA VAL A 291 -23.23 -13.73 -17.32
C VAL A 291 -22.63 -14.48 -16.14
N TYR A 292 -23.30 -14.49 -14.99
CA TYR A 292 -22.85 -15.27 -13.83
C TYR A 292 -22.67 -16.76 -14.16
N ALA A 293 -23.65 -17.36 -14.82
CA ALA A 293 -23.59 -18.76 -15.23
C ALA A 293 -22.46 -19.02 -16.23
N ALA A 294 -22.25 -18.11 -17.19
CA ALA A 294 -21.12 -18.16 -18.10
C ALA A 294 -19.77 -18.04 -17.39
N MET A 295 -19.65 -17.22 -16.33
CA MET A 295 -18.42 -17.14 -15.52
C MET A 295 -18.09 -18.47 -14.85
N VAL A 296 -19.09 -19.15 -14.29
CA VAL A 296 -18.94 -20.45 -13.63
C VAL A 296 -18.58 -21.54 -14.65
N GLU A 297 -19.22 -21.55 -15.84
CA GLU A 297 -18.86 -22.48 -16.91
C GLU A 297 -17.43 -22.25 -17.42
N GLU A 298 -17.01 -20.99 -17.63
CA GLU A 298 -15.63 -20.69 -18.07
C GLU A 298 -14.59 -21.10 -17.02
N MET A 299 -14.92 -20.99 -15.73
CA MET A 299 -14.08 -21.55 -14.66
C MET A 299 -14.01 -23.08 -14.76
N ASP A 300 -15.13 -23.78 -14.95
CA ASP A 300 -15.15 -25.25 -15.11
C ASP A 300 -14.34 -25.71 -16.33
N GLN A 301 -14.39 -24.96 -17.44
CA GLN A 301 -13.53 -25.18 -18.61
C GLN A 301 -12.04 -25.03 -18.26
N GLY A 302 -11.68 -24.00 -17.47
CA GLY A 302 -10.33 -23.81 -16.98
C GLY A 302 -9.86 -24.94 -16.05
N ILE A 303 -10.74 -25.44 -15.18
CA ILE A 303 -10.49 -26.63 -14.36
C ILE A 303 -10.25 -27.86 -15.24
N GLY A 304 -11.00 -27.99 -16.34
CA GLY A 304 -10.76 -29.01 -17.36
C GLY A 304 -9.32 -29.01 -17.88
N LYS A 305 -8.78 -27.84 -18.24
CA LYS A 305 -7.38 -27.74 -18.70
C LYS A 305 -6.35 -28.20 -17.66
N ILE A 306 -6.62 -27.94 -16.38
CA ILE A 306 -5.74 -28.37 -15.28
C ILE A 306 -5.80 -29.90 -15.14
N ILE A 307 -6.99 -30.49 -15.22
CA ILE A 307 -7.19 -31.95 -15.21
C ILE A 307 -6.50 -32.59 -16.41
N ASP A 308 -6.70 -32.06 -17.61
CA ASP A 308 -6.09 -32.57 -18.84
C ASP A 308 -4.55 -32.54 -18.74
N ALA A 309 -3.98 -31.50 -18.10
CA ALA A 309 -2.54 -31.41 -17.85
C ALA A 309 -2.04 -32.49 -16.88
N LEU A 310 -2.79 -32.77 -15.81
CA LEU A 310 -2.46 -33.88 -14.89
C LEU A 310 -2.53 -35.23 -15.59
N GLU A 311 -3.61 -35.48 -16.34
CA GLU A 311 -3.81 -36.73 -17.09
C GLU A 311 -2.68 -36.92 -18.13
N SER A 312 -2.35 -35.88 -18.89
CA SER A 312 -1.32 -35.94 -19.94
C SER A 312 0.10 -36.14 -19.40
N ASN A 313 0.35 -35.73 -18.16
CA ASN A 313 1.64 -35.91 -17.48
C ASN A 313 1.67 -37.16 -16.56
N GLY A 314 0.59 -37.93 -16.48
CA GLY A 314 0.53 -39.13 -15.63
C GLY A 314 0.42 -38.85 -14.13
N GLU A 315 0.06 -37.63 -13.73
CA GLU A 315 0.02 -37.18 -12.33
C GLU A 315 -1.38 -37.29 -11.69
N MET A 316 -2.43 -37.59 -12.47
CA MET A 316 -3.82 -37.55 -12.01
C MET A 316 -4.12 -38.52 -10.84
N ASP A 317 -3.59 -39.74 -10.89
CA ASP A 317 -3.92 -40.79 -9.92
C ASP A 317 -3.39 -40.47 -8.50
N ASN A 318 -2.20 -39.87 -8.41
CA ASN A 318 -1.57 -39.45 -7.16
C ASN A 318 -1.69 -37.94 -6.88
N THR A 319 -2.77 -37.30 -7.37
CA THR A 319 -3.07 -35.89 -7.04
C THR A 319 -4.36 -35.78 -6.25
N LEU A 320 -4.28 -35.17 -5.07
CA LEU A 320 -5.45 -34.71 -4.33
C LEU A 320 -5.93 -33.38 -4.88
N ILE A 321 -7.10 -33.39 -5.51
CA ILE A 321 -7.81 -32.19 -5.97
C ILE A 321 -8.93 -31.86 -4.99
N LEU A 322 -8.90 -30.65 -4.46
CA LEU A 322 -9.94 -30.09 -3.59
C LEU A 322 -10.57 -28.88 -4.28
N PHE A 323 -11.86 -28.94 -4.59
CA PHE A 323 -12.62 -27.78 -5.08
C PHE A 323 -13.54 -27.23 -4.00
N LEU A 324 -13.52 -25.91 -3.78
CA LEU A 324 -14.41 -25.20 -2.86
C LEU A 324 -14.69 -23.75 -3.28
N GLN A 325 -15.54 -23.05 -2.52
CA GLN A 325 -15.76 -21.61 -2.64
C GLN A 325 -15.42 -20.85 -1.34
N ASP A 326 -15.11 -19.55 -1.46
CA ASP A 326 -14.60 -18.75 -0.34
C ASP A 326 -15.65 -18.15 0.60
N ASN A 327 -16.88 -17.94 0.11
CA ASN A 327 -18.06 -17.51 0.87
C ASN A 327 -19.32 -17.85 0.09
N GLY A 328 -20.50 -17.75 0.70
CA GLY A 328 -21.76 -17.89 -0.04
C GLY A 328 -21.95 -16.85 -1.14
N GLY A 329 -22.99 -17.02 -1.96
CA GLY A 329 -23.33 -16.12 -3.05
C GLY A 329 -23.48 -14.66 -2.61
N CYS A 330 -23.12 -13.71 -3.46
CA CYS A 330 -22.87 -12.31 -3.10
C CYS A 330 -24.04 -11.35 -3.36
N ALA A 331 -24.79 -10.93 -2.34
CA ALA A 331 -25.89 -9.98 -2.54
C ALA A 331 -25.47 -8.50 -2.71
N GLU A 332 -24.17 -8.21 -2.80
CA GLU A 332 -23.68 -6.82 -2.82
C GLU A 332 -24.17 -6.06 -4.06
N ALA A 333 -24.56 -4.80 -3.86
CA ALA A 333 -25.20 -4.00 -4.89
C ALA A 333 -24.22 -3.19 -5.78
N PHE A 334 -22.99 -3.68 -5.97
CA PHE A 334 -21.98 -2.98 -6.77
C PHE A 334 -22.48 -2.74 -8.20
N GLY A 335 -22.43 -1.48 -8.64
CA GLY A 335 -22.90 -1.08 -9.96
C GLY A 335 -24.41 -1.11 -10.17
N ARG A 336 -25.23 -1.33 -9.12
CA ARG A 336 -26.69 -1.44 -9.23
C ARG A 336 -27.46 -0.18 -8.79
N SER A 337 -26.75 0.88 -8.36
CA SER A 337 -27.38 2.12 -7.87
C SER A 337 -28.00 2.95 -8.99
N LYS A 338 -29.28 3.33 -8.85
CA LYS A 338 -30.04 4.14 -9.82
C LYS A 338 -29.48 5.55 -10.01
N ASN A 339 -28.94 6.16 -8.97
CA ASN A 339 -28.42 7.53 -9.00
C ASN A 339 -27.03 7.64 -9.68
N LYS A 340 -26.53 6.54 -10.26
CA LYS A 340 -25.18 6.44 -10.86
C LYS A 340 -25.19 5.70 -12.21
N SER A 341 -26.34 5.62 -12.90
CA SER A 341 -26.33 5.06 -14.25
C SER A 341 -25.49 5.93 -15.19
N THR A 342 -24.52 5.33 -15.85
CA THR A 342 -23.56 6.04 -16.71
C THR A 342 -24.06 6.22 -18.15
N GLY A 343 -25.25 5.71 -18.47
CA GLY A 343 -25.84 5.81 -19.81
C GLY A 343 -25.35 4.74 -20.81
N PRO A 344 -25.71 4.88 -22.10
CA PRO A 344 -25.42 3.90 -23.14
C PRO A 344 -23.91 3.78 -23.43
N ARG A 345 -23.51 2.70 -24.12
CA ARG A 345 -22.13 2.56 -24.62
C ARG A 345 -21.87 3.64 -25.67
N ALA A 346 -20.72 4.29 -25.62
CA ALA A 346 -20.26 5.16 -26.70
C ALA A 346 -20.04 4.34 -27.99
N GLU A 347 -20.37 4.91 -29.16
CA GLU A 347 -20.18 4.23 -30.45
C GLU A 347 -18.70 3.93 -30.76
N LYS A 348 -17.79 4.76 -30.24
CA LYS A 348 -16.33 4.64 -30.37
C LYS A 348 -15.66 5.01 -29.03
N PRO A 349 -14.40 4.61 -28.79
CA PRO A 349 -13.67 5.04 -27.61
C PRO A 349 -13.55 6.57 -27.55
N ASN A 350 -13.82 7.17 -26.39
CA ASN A 350 -13.78 8.62 -26.19
C ASN A 350 -12.79 9.05 -25.11
N LEU A 351 -12.01 8.13 -24.57
CA LEU A 351 -10.88 8.39 -23.67
C LEU A 351 -9.56 7.94 -24.34
N PRO A 352 -8.42 8.59 -24.03
CA PRO A 352 -7.12 8.13 -24.52
C PRO A 352 -6.87 6.66 -24.14
N PRO A 353 -6.51 5.78 -25.11
CA PRO A 353 -6.15 4.40 -24.81
C PRO A 353 -4.99 4.33 -23.81
N MET A 354 -5.03 3.32 -22.94
CA MET A 354 -3.93 3.06 -22.01
C MET A 354 -2.74 2.49 -22.78
N THR A 355 -1.51 2.89 -22.40
CA THR A 355 -0.30 2.32 -23.00
C THR A 355 -0.09 0.87 -22.54
N LYS A 356 0.74 0.12 -23.26
CA LYS A 356 1.09 -1.27 -22.95
C LYS A 356 1.55 -1.45 -21.49
N ASP A 357 2.34 -0.50 -20.98
CA ASP A 357 2.96 -0.56 -19.64
C ASP A 357 2.15 0.19 -18.57
N GLN A 358 1.02 0.81 -18.92
CA GLN A 358 0.20 1.52 -17.97
C GLN A 358 -0.62 0.55 -17.12
N LEU A 359 -0.28 0.44 -15.82
CA LEU A 359 -0.98 -0.41 -14.87
C LEU A 359 -2.42 0.07 -14.60
N GLN A 360 -3.35 -0.89 -14.48
CA GLN A 360 -4.64 -0.64 -13.86
C GLN A 360 -4.49 -0.58 -12.34
N THR A 361 -4.70 0.60 -11.76
CA THR A 361 -4.49 0.81 -10.31
C THR A 361 -5.79 0.75 -9.50
N ARG A 362 -6.96 0.78 -10.17
CA ARG A 362 -8.26 0.85 -9.49
C ARG A 362 -9.01 -0.47 -9.57
N MET A 363 -9.54 -0.90 -8.42
CA MET A 363 -10.47 -2.04 -8.32
C MET A 363 -11.67 -1.90 -9.26
N GLN A 364 -12.25 -0.70 -9.30
CA GLN A 364 -13.23 -0.30 -10.31
C GLN A 364 -12.51 0.62 -11.31
N PRO A 365 -12.13 0.10 -12.49
CA PRO A 365 -11.48 0.91 -13.52
C PRO A 365 -12.38 2.07 -13.96
N ARG A 366 -11.77 3.17 -14.40
CA ARG A 366 -12.50 4.29 -15.03
C ARG A 366 -12.75 4.06 -16.51
N GLN A 367 -11.88 3.29 -17.15
CA GLN A 367 -11.91 3.00 -18.58
C GLN A 367 -11.34 1.61 -18.84
N THR A 368 -11.67 1.05 -19.99
CA THR A 368 -10.99 -0.09 -20.61
C THR A 368 -9.67 0.36 -21.26
N ARG A 369 -8.80 -0.59 -21.60
CA ARG A 369 -7.50 -0.30 -22.26
C ARG A 369 -7.65 0.46 -23.56
N ASP A 370 -8.65 0.08 -24.34
CA ASP A 370 -8.97 0.64 -25.64
C ASP A 370 -9.73 1.97 -25.56
N GLY A 371 -9.98 2.50 -24.35
CA GLY A 371 -10.47 3.87 -24.14
C GLY A 371 -11.98 4.01 -24.03
N TYR A 372 -12.73 2.93 -23.76
CA TYR A 372 -14.15 3.04 -23.40
C TYR A 372 -14.31 3.33 -21.91
N PRO A 373 -15.16 4.29 -21.50
CA PRO A 373 -15.51 4.49 -20.10
C PRO A 373 -16.19 3.25 -19.52
N VAL A 374 -15.84 2.88 -18.28
CA VAL A 374 -16.53 1.79 -17.58
C VAL A 374 -17.91 2.27 -17.13
N ARG A 375 -18.92 1.45 -17.41
CA ARG A 375 -20.33 1.76 -17.22
C ARG A 375 -20.96 0.98 -16.07
N THR A 376 -21.91 1.60 -15.39
CA THR A 376 -22.67 0.99 -14.28
C THR A 376 -24.12 1.45 -14.31
N GLY A 377 -24.98 0.78 -13.54
CA GLY A 377 -26.37 1.15 -13.33
C GLY A 377 -27.36 0.23 -14.05
N PRO A 378 -28.64 0.24 -13.63
CA PRO A 378 -29.68 -0.52 -14.31
C PRO A 378 -29.80 -0.12 -15.80
N GLY A 379 -30.03 -1.11 -16.67
CA GLY A 379 -30.11 -0.95 -18.12
C GLY A 379 -28.76 -1.08 -18.85
N VAL A 380 -27.62 -0.99 -18.14
CA VAL A 380 -26.31 -1.33 -18.71
C VAL A 380 -26.17 -2.85 -18.73
N MET A 381 -26.28 -3.48 -19.90
CA MET A 381 -26.20 -4.94 -20.01
C MET A 381 -24.80 -5.46 -19.62
N PRO A 382 -24.68 -6.29 -18.56
CA PRO A 382 -23.39 -6.82 -18.11
C PRO A 382 -22.80 -7.85 -19.08
N GLY A 383 -21.50 -8.16 -18.88
CA GLY A 383 -20.73 -9.11 -19.67
C GLY A 383 -19.45 -8.49 -20.26
N PRO A 384 -19.56 -7.42 -21.06
CA PRO A 384 -18.39 -6.77 -21.67
C PRO A 384 -17.45 -6.07 -20.68
N ALA A 385 -16.21 -5.83 -21.12
CA ALA A 385 -15.15 -5.22 -20.32
C ALA A 385 -15.40 -3.80 -19.80
N ASP A 386 -16.32 -3.09 -20.44
CA ASP A 386 -16.69 -1.72 -20.09
C ASP A 386 -17.90 -1.66 -19.15
N THR A 387 -18.16 -2.74 -18.39
CA THR A 387 -19.26 -2.79 -17.42
C THR A 387 -18.74 -3.10 -16.02
N TYR A 388 -19.45 -2.68 -14.97
CA TYR A 388 -19.07 -3.00 -13.60
C TYR A 388 -20.28 -3.18 -12.71
N ILE A 389 -20.86 -4.39 -12.75
CA ILE A 389 -22.17 -4.71 -12.19
C ILE A 389 -22.07 -6.01 -11.39
N GLY A 390 -22.69 -6.09 -10.22
CA GLY A 390 -22.97 -7.36 -9.52
C GLY A 390 -24.38 -7.87 -9.83
N TYR A 391 -24.59 -9.18 -9.72
CA TYR A 391 -25.89 -9.84 -9.97
C TYR A 391 -26.99 -9.60 -8.93
N GLY A 392 -26.64 -9.17 -7.72
CA GLY A 392 -27.56 -8.67 -6.70
C GLY A 392 -28.29 -9.73 -5.86
N LEU A 393 -29.07 -9.22 -4.90
CA LEU A 393 -29.72 -9.99 -3.83
C LEU A 393 -30.66 -11.11 -4.33
N GLY A 394 -31.45 -10.86 -5.37
CA GLY A 394 -32.38 -11.86 -5.91
C GLY A 394 -31.66 -13.13 -6.35
N TRP A 395 -30.65 -12.98 -7.21
CA TRP A 395 -29.84 -14.11 -7.67
C TRP A 395 -28.94 -14.69 -6.58
N ALA A 396 -28.38 -13.87 -5.68
CA ALA A 396 -27.64 -14.38 -4.52
C ALA A 396 -28.51 -15.30 -3.63
N ASN A 397 -29.81 -15.04 -3.49
CA ASN A 397 -30.74 -15.93 -2.79
C ASN A 397 -30.98 -17.25 -3.53
N VAL A 398 -30.94 -17.23 -4.87
CA VAL A 398 -30.99 -18.45 -5.71
C VAL A 398 -29.70 -19.26 -5.55
N SER A 399 -28.54 -18.63 -5.64
CA SER A 399 -27.23 -19.27 -5.46
C SER A 399 -27.05 -19.96 -4.11
N ASN A 400 -27.64 -19.40 -3.04
CA ASN A 400 -27.55 -19.93 -1.69
C ASN A 400 -28.70 -20.88 -1.30
N THR A 401 -29.43 -21.45 -2.27
CA THR A 401 -30.49 -22.43 -2.00
C THR A 401 -29.98 -23.60 -1.15
N PRO A 402 -30.73 -24.06 -0.12
CA PRO A 402 -32.01 -23.56 0.38
C PRO A 402 -31.89 -22.51 1.51
N PHE A 403 -30.67 -22.12 1.84
CA PHE A 403 -30.35 -21.40 3.06
C PHE A 403 -30.80 -19.93 3.04
N ARG A 404 -30.93 -19.36 4.24
CA ARG A 404 -31.16 -17.92 4.42
C ARG A 404 -29.83 -17.18 4.47
N GLU A 405 -29.89 -15.87 4.16
CA GLU A 405 -28.72 -15.00 4.04
C GLU A 405 -27.72 -15.46 2.95
N TYR A 406 -26.55 -14.85 2.94
CA TYR A 406 -25.56 -14.88 1.85
C TYR A 406 -24.19 -14.41 2.38
N LYS A 407 -23.19 -14.19 1.51
CA LYS A 407 -21.91 -13.54 1.84
C LYS A 407 -22.10 -12.40 2.84
N HIS A 408 -21.17 -12.24 3.79
CA HIS A 408 -21.18 -11.35 4.97
C HIS A 408 -21.82 -11.95 6.24
N TRP A 409 -22.87 -12.77 6.15
CA TRP A 409 -23.52 -13.35 7.33
C TRP A 409 -22.98 -14.74 7.68
N VAL A 410 -22.81 -15.04 8.96
CA VAL A 410 -22.35 -16.37 9.43
C VAL A 410 -23.46 -17.44 9.52
N HIS A 411 -24.58 -17.18 8.86
CA HIS A 411 -25.69 -18.12 8.63
C HIS A 411 -25.33 -19.10 7.52
N GLU A 412 -26.03 -20.23 7.40
CA GLU A 412 -25.68 -21.28 6.44
C GLU A 412 -25.55 -20.77 5.00
N GLY A 413 -26.33 -19.76 4.60
CA GLY A 413 -26.25 -19.16 3.27
C GLY A 413 -24.97 -18.35 3.02
N GLY A 414 -24.29 -17.87 4.06
CA GLY A 414 -22.99 -17.21 3.92
C GLY A 414 -21.79 -18.13 4.16
N ILE A 415 -21.92 -19.17 5.00
CA ILE A 415 -20.79 -20.03 5.39
C ILE A 415 -20.75 -21.40 4.73
N SER A 416 -21.85 -21.90 4.16
CA SER A 416 -21.83 -23.20 3.49
C SER A 416 -21.11 -23.11 2.16
N THR A 417 -20.21 -24.07 1.91
CA THR A 417 -19.43 -24.17 0.69
C THR A 417 -19.46 -25.61 0.19
N PRO A 418 -19.55 -25.85 -1.14
CA PRO A 418 -19.31 -27.17 -1.66
C PRO A 418 -17.85 -27.55 -1.38
N LEU A 419 -17.60 -28.83 -1.11
CA LEU A 419 -16.24 -29.37 -1.15
C LEU A 419 -16.28 -30.68 -1.92
N ILE A 420 -15.54 -30.71 -3.03
CA ILE A 420 -15.28 -31.93 -3.80
C ILE A 420 -13.84 -32.32 -3.53
N ALA A 421 -13.62 -33.55 -3.09
CA ALA A 421 -12.31 -34.15 -2.92
C ALA A 421 -12.14 -35.32 -3.89
N HIS A 422 -11.12 -35.28 -4.74
CA HIS A 422 -10.82 -36.31 -5.73
C HIS A 422 -9.35 -36.69 -5.63
N TRP A 423 -9.08 -37.97 -5.36
CA TRP A 423 -7.72 -38.53 -5.29
C TRP A 423 -7.82 -40.05 -5.50
N PRO A 424 -7.61 -40.56 -6.73
CA PRO A 424 -7.87 -41.97 -7.05
C PRO A 424 -7.07 -42.95 -6.19
N GLU A 425 -5.82 -42.63 -5.88
CA GLU A 425 -4.97 -43.48 -5.05
C GLU A 425 -5.36 -43.45 -3.57
N GLY A 426 -5.67 -42.27 -3.00
CA GLY A 426 -5.91 -42.14 -1.56
C GLY A 426 -7.38 -42.12 -1.11
N ILE A 427 -8.34 -41.85 -2.00
CA ILE A 427 -9.78 -41.87 -1.71
C ILE A 427 -10.42 -43.05 -2.45
N LYS A 428 -10.77 -44.10 -1.71
CA LYS A 428 -11.45 -45.28 -2.28
C LYS A 428 -12.96 -45.09 -2.44
N ARG A 429 -13.53 -44.10 -1.76
CA ARG A 429 -14.93 -43.70 -1.81
C ARG A 429 -15.21 -42.94 -3.11
N LYS A 430 -16.09 -43.46 -3.98
CA LYS A 430 -16.36 -42.88 -5.31
C LYS A 430 -17.82 -42.50 -5.47
N GLY A 431 -18.08 -41.25 -5.82
CA GLY A 431 -19.43 -40.70 -6.01
C GLY A 431 -20.19 -40.46 -4.71
N GLU A 432 -19.58 -40.78 -3.57
CA GLU A 432 -20.18 -40.72 -2.26
C GLU A 432 -20.38 -39.28 -1.76
N ILE A 433 -21.24 -39.17 -0.74
CA ILE A 433 -21.54 -37.92 -0.06
C ILE A 433 -21.20 -38.08 1.42
N ASP A 434 -20.39 -37.16 1.92
CA ASP A 434 -20.09 -37.01 3.33
C ASP A 434 -20.91 -35.87 3.95
N HIS A 435 -21.55 -36.16 5.08
CA HIS A 435 -22.38 -35.21 5.82
C HIS A 435 -21.68 -34.67 7.06
N GLN A 436 -20.45 -35.05 7.34
CA GLN A 436 -19.70 -34.54 8.49
C GLN A 436 -19.34 -33.05 8.31
N PRO A 437 -19.34 -32.27 9.40
CA PRO A 437 -18.93 -30.87 9.34
C PRO A 437 -17.42 -30.74 9.20
N GLY A 438 -16.96 -30.17 8.09
CA GLY A 438 -15.57 -29.73 7.87
C GLY A 438 -15.45 -28.20 7.76
N HIS A 439 -14.25 -27.67 7.90
CA HIS A 439 -13.96 -26.23 7.85
C HIS A 439 -12.64 -25.95 7.14
N LEU A 440 -12.45 -24.73 6.60
CA LEU A 440 -11.22 -24.34 5.88
C LEU A 440 -9.91 -24.61 6.63
N ILE A 441 -9.93 -24.51 7.96
CA ILE A 441 -8.76 -24.78 8.82
C ILE A 441 -8.26 -26.22 8.66
N ASP A 442 -9.14 -27.14 8.27
CA ASP A 442 -8.85 -28.56 8.05
C ASP A 442 -8.01 -28.78 6.80
N ILE A 443 -8.04 -27.87 5.83
CA ILE A 443 -7.24 -27.98 4.60
C ILE A 443 -5.74 -27.95 4.94
N MET A 444 -5.32 -27.00 5.77
CA MET A 444 -3.93 -26.94 6.26
C MET A 444 -3.53 -28.22 7.00
N ALA A 445 -4.38 -28.70 7.91
CA ALA A 445 -4.12 -29.93 8.66
C ALA A 445 -4.02 -31.15 7.72
N THR A 446 -4.84 -31.20 6.67
CA THR A 446 -4.80 -32.26 5.64
C THR A 446 -3.51 -32.20 4.83
N CYS A 447 -3.09 -31.00 4.41
CA CYS A 447 -1.81 -30.81 3.72
C CYS A 447 -0.62 -31.23 4.58
N VAL A 448 -0.64 -30.91 5.88
CA VAL A 448 0.43 -31.32 6.82
C VAL A 448 0.48 -32.84 6.99
N ASP A 449 -0.67 -33.50 7.16
CA ASP A 449 -0.78 -34.97 7.30
C ASP A 449 -0.31 -35.71 6.03
N LEU A 450 -0.86 -35.34 4.87
CA LEU A 450 -0.55 -36.01 3.60
C LEU A 450 0.85 -35.64 3.08
N GLY A 451 1.29 -34.39 3.33
CA GLY A 451 2.64 -33.93 3.00
C GLY A 451 3.73 -34.48 3.92
N LYS A 452 3.36 -35.17 5.01
CA LYS A 452 4.29 -35.66 6.04
C LYS A 452 5.14 -34.52 6.62
N VAL A 453 4.53 -33.37 6.82
CA VAL A 453 5.20 -32.17 7.32
C VAL A 453 5.36 -32.26 8.84
N ASN A 454 6.59 -32.09 9.32
CA ASN A 454 6.83 -31.80 10.73
C ASN A 454 6.51 -30.33 11.01
N TYR A 455 5.25 -30.05 11.39
CA TYR A 455 4.77 -28.67 11.55
C TYR A 455 5.62 -27.91 12.58
N PRO A 456 6.23 -26.77 12.21
CA PRO A 456 7.16 -26.07 13.07
C PRO A 456 6.46 -25.48 14.30
N LYS A 457 7.19 -25.39 15.42
CA LYS A 457 6.71 -24.74 16.65
C LYS A 457 7.03 -23.24 16.67
N GLU A 458 8.02 -22.83 15.89
CA GLU A 458 8.55 -21.46 15.85
C GLU A 458 8.91 -21.07 14.42
N ARG A 459 8.88 -19.77 14.15
CA ARG A 459 9.29 -19.12 12.90
C ARG A 459 10.06 -17.86 13.27
N ASP A 460 11.25 -17.68 12.69
CA ASP A 460 12.09 -16.49 12.94
C ASP A 460 12.34 -16.24 14.44
N GLY A 461 12.52 -17.32 15.22
CA GLY A 461 12.70 -17.29 16.68
C GLY A 461 11.44 -16.92 17.49
N LYS A 462 10.27 -16.84 16.84
CA LYS A 462 8.98 -16.57 17.49
C LYS A 462 8.08 -17.80 17.46
N LYS A 463 7.45 -18.10 18.58
CA LYS A 463 6.44 -19.16 18.67
C LYS A 463 5.27 -18.87 17.73
N ILE A 464 4.88 -19.88 16.94
CA ILE A 464 3.67 -19.80 16.10
C ILE A 464 2.48 -20.47 16.77
N LYS A 465 1.27 -20.06 16.38
CA LYS A 465 0.02 -20.66 16.86
C LYS A 465 -0.10 -22.10 16.31
N PRO A 466 -0.51 -23.07 17.15
CA PRO A 466 -0.74 -24.44 16.70
C PRO A 466 -1.95 -24.51 15.77
N LEU A 467 -2.00 -25.52 14.90
CA LEU A 467 -3.14 -25.76 14.01
C LEU A 467 -4.44 -25.92 14.80
N GLU A 468 -5.51 -25.28 14.33
CA GLU A 468 -6.87 -25.48 14.87
C GLU A 468 -7.59 -26.63 14.15
N GLY A 469 -7.25 -26.87 12.88
CA GLY A 469 -7.92 -27.85 12.04
C GLY A 469 -7.59 -29.30 12.33
N LYS A 470 -8.42 -30.19 11.79
CA LYS A 470 -8.26 -31.65 11.81
C LYS A 470 -8.14 -32.16 10.38
N SER A 471 -7.25 -33.11 10.13
CA SER A 471 -7.05 -33.66 8.78
C SER A 471 -8.35 -34.27 8.25
N LEU A 472 -8.72 -33.93 7.01
CA LEU A 472 -9.85 -34.51 6.29
C LEU A 472 -9.54 -35.93 5.78
N ASN A 473 -8.28 -36.36 5.83
CA ASN A 473 -7.87 -37.72 5.49
C ASN A 473 -8.62 -38.79 6.30
N THR A 474 -9.07 -38.46 7.52
CA THR A 474 -9.96 -39.30 8.32
C THR A 474 -11.29 -39.53 7.61
N ALA A 475 -11.97 -38.46 7.15
CA ALA A 475 -13.22 -38.58 6.39
C ALA A 475 -13.01 -39.23 5.02
N PHE A 476 -11.85 -39.01 4.38
CA PHE A 476 -11.51 -39.67 3.11
C PHE A 476 -11.49 -41.20 3.24
N LYS A 477 -11.15 -41.72 4.42
CA LYS A 477 -11.16 -43.15 4.77
C LYS A 477 -12.52 -43.66 5.26
N GLY A 478 -13.50 -42.77 5.45
CA GLY A 478 -14.83 -43.09 5.96
C GLY A 478 -14.99 -42.96 7.47
N ASP A 479 -13.96 -42.49 8.18
CA ASP A 479 -13.97 -42.34 9.63
C ASP A 479 -14.50 -40.96 10.07
N GLU A 480 -14.81 -40.82 11.36
CA GLU A 480 -15.34 -39.57 11.93
C GLU A 480 -14.24 -38.55 12.26
N ILE A 481 -14.42 -37.30 11.80
CA ILE A 481 -13.52 -36.19 12.15
C ILE A 481 -13.79 -35.75 13.60
N GLN A 482 -12.91 -36.15 14.52
CA GLN A 482 -13.00 -35.80 15.94
C GLN A 482 -12.74 -34.30 16.18
N ARG A 483 -13.80 -33.55 16.50
CA ARG A 483 -13.75 -32.11 16.80
C ARG A 483 -14.71 -31.70 17.91
N ASP A 484 -14.30 -30.70 18.68
CA ASP A 484 -15.15 -30.13 19.72
C ASP A 484 -16.20 -29.18 19.15
N ALA A 485 -15.76 -28.15 18.42
CA ALA A 485 -16.64 -27.14 17.84
C ALA A 485 -15.98 -26.39 16.68
N ILE A 486 -16.81 -25.69 15.89
CA ILE A 486 -16.40 -24.75 14.85
C ILE A 486 -16.95 -23.37 15.19
N TYR A 487 -16.18 -22.32 14.94
CA TYR A 487 -16.50 -20.95 15.34
C TYR A 487 -16.45 -19.97 14.18
N TRP A 488 -17.26 -18.92 14.26
CA TRP A 488 -17.30 -17.84 13.28
C TRP A 488 -17.47 -16.49 13.94
N GLU A 489 -16.78 -15.50 13.41
CA GLU A 489 -17.10 -14.09 13.61
C GLU A 489 -16.76 -13.34 12.33
N HIS A 490 -17.67 -12.46 11.89
CA HIS A 490 -17.36 -11.44 10.89
C HIS A 490 -18.29 -10.24 11.05
N GLU A 491 -17.72 -9.05 11.25
CA GLU A 491 -18.45 -7.78 11.41
C GLU A 491 -19.56 -7.85 12.48
N GLY A 492 -19.32 -8.61 13.55
CA GLY A 492 -20.19 -8.78 14.70
C GLY A 492 -21.28 -9.83 14.52
N ASN A 493 -21.41 -10.39 13.32
CA ASN A 493 -22.14 -11.62 13.12
C ASN A 493 -21.30 -12.76 13.71
N ARG A 494 -21.91 -13.60 14.55
CA ARG A 494 -21.19 -14.59 15.34
C ARG A 494 -21.90 -15.94 15.35
N ALA A 495 -21.12 -17.02 15.35
CA ALA A 495 -21.66 -18.37 15.46
C ALA A 495 -20.69 -19.36 16.13
N ILE A 496 -21.26 -20.41 16.70
CA ILE A 496 -20.57 -21.62 17.14
C ILE A 496 -21.41 -22.83 16.73
N ARG A 497 -20.76 -23.89 16.26
CA ARG A 497 -21.38 -25.20 16.04
C ARG A 497 -20.67 -26.26 16.86
N LYS A 498 -21.43 -26.96 17.70
CA LYS A 498 -20.96 -28.09 18.52
C LYS A 498 -21.91 -29.27 18.32
N GLY A 499 -21.41 -30.32 17.66
CA GLY A 499 -22.23 -31.44 17.19
C GLY A 499 -23.38 -30.98 16.29
N ASN A 500 -24.60 -31.33 16.69
CA ASN A 500 -25.84 -30.97 15.98
C ASN A 500 -26.38 -29.58 16.32
N TRP A 501 -25.80 -28.86 17.30
CA TRP A 501 -26.30 -27.56 17.71
C TRP A 501 -25.47 -26.44 17.10
N LYS A 502 -26.17 -25.45 16.53
CA LYS A 502 -25.56 -24.19 16.08
C LYS A 502 -26.23 -23.03 16.81
N LEU A 503 -25.40 -22.21 17.44
CA LEU A 503 -25.80 -20.92 17.99
C LEU A 503 -25.32 -19.84 17.02
N VAL A 504 -26.20 -18.93 16.61
CA VAL A 504 -25.87 -17.88 15.63
C VAL A 504 -26.57 -16.58 15.97
N SER A 505 -25.95 -15.45 15.62
CA SER A 505 -26.54 -14.13 15.81
C SER A 505 -26.03 -13.20 14.74
N LYS A 506 -26.95 -12.39 14.18
CA LYS A 506 -26.53 -11.15 13.52
C LYS A 506 -25.95 -10.19 14.55
N GLU A 507 -25.16 -9.24 14.08
CA GLU A 507 -24.62 -8.20 14.95
C GLU A 507 -25.73 -7.48 15.73
N ASN A 508 -25.49 -7.22 17.02
CA ASN A 508 -26.40 -6.51 17.93
C ASN A 508 -27.81 -7.13 18.02
N ARG A 509 -27.93 -8.43 17.76
CA ARG A 509 -29.16 -9.19 17.95
C ARG A 509 -28.99 -10.27 19.04
N PRO A 510 -30.10 -10.78 19.60
CA PRO A 510 -30.05 -11.95 20.48
C PRO A 510 -29.57 -13.19 19.73
N TRP A 511 -29.05 -14.16 20.49
CA TRP A 511 -28.71 -15.48 19.94
C TRP A 511 -29.96 -16.25 19.48
N GLU A 512 -29.83 -16.89 18.32
CA GLU A 512 -30.73 -17.89 17.79
C GLU A 512 -30.07 -19.28 17.92
N LEU A 513 -30.85 -20.32 18.18
CA LEU A 513 -30.37 -21.70 18.34
C LEU A 513 -31.07 -22.64 17.36
N TYR A 514 -30.30 -23.43 16.61
CA TYR A 514 -30.80 -24.39 15.64
C TYR A 514 -30.23 -25.79 15.83
N ASN A 515 -31.06 -26.80 15.56
CA ASN A 515 -30.61 -28.18 15.43
C ASN A 515 -30.27 -28.46 13.96
N MET A 516 -28.99 -28.49 13.63
CA MET A 516 -28.48 -28.66 12.27
C MET A 516 -28.83 -30.02 11.65
N ALA A 517 -29.17 -31.02 12.47
CA ALA A 517 -29.62 -32.31 11.97
C ALA A 517 -31.05 -32.25 11.41
N THR A 518 -31.91 -31.34 11.88
CA THR A 518 -33.32 -31.27 11.45
C THR A 518 -33.68 -29.97 10.75
N ASP A 519 -32.95 -28.88 11.02
CA ASP A 519 -33.17 -27.56 10.44
C ASP A 519 -31.84 -26.87 10.12
N ARG A 520 -31.19 -27.32 9.04
CA ARG A 520 -30.03 -26.63 8.47
C ARG A 520 -30.43 -25.30 7.80
N THR A 521 -31.71 -25.04 7.62
CA THR A 521 -32.18 -23.78 6.99
C THR A 521 -32.34 -22.63 7.97
N GLU A 522 -32.14 -22.89 9.26
CA GLU A 522 -32.16 -21.89 10.33
C GLU A 522 -33.49 -21.13 10.39
N LEU A 523 -34.61 -21.87 10.26
CA LEU A 523 -35.96 -21.29 10.20
C LEU A 523 -36.71 -21.38 11.53
N ARG A 524 -36.35 -22.34 12.40
CA ARG A 524 -37.04 -22.64 13.65
C ARG A 524 -36.12 -22.38 14.84
N ASP A 525 -36.12 -21.15 15.32
CA ASP A 525 -35.31 -20.76 16.48
C ASP A 525 -35.80 -21.45 17.76
N LEU A 526 -34.91 -22.21 18.41
CA LEU A 526 -35.15 -22.94 19.65
C LEU A 526 -34.58 -22.24 20.89
N SER A 527 -34.01 -21.03 20.74
CA SER A 527 -33.29 -20.31 21.80
C SER A 527 -34.12 -20.14 23.08
N LYS A 528 -35.41 -19.81 22.94
CA LYS A 528 -36.35 -19.62 24.06
C LYS A 528 -36.69 -20.91 24.81
N ASN A 529 -36.66 -22.06 24.12
CA ASN A 529 -37.08 -23.34 24.67
C ASN A 529 -35.92 -24.22 25.14
N LYS A 530 -34.67 -23.84 24.80
CA LYS A 530 -33.44 -24.60 25.13
C LYS A 530 -32.37 -23.68 25.70
N THR A 531 -32.74 -22.92 26.73
CA THR A 531 -31.91 -21.91 27.39
C THR A 531 -30.58 -22.46 27.92
N GLU A 532 -30.55 -23.69 28.42
CA GLU A 532 -29.30 -24.31 28.91
C GLU A 532 -28.28 -24.54 27.79
N ILE A 533 -28.73 -24.96 26.60
CA ILE A 533 -27.85 -25.12 25.44
C ILE A 533 -27.36 -23.76 24.96
N VAL A 534 -28.23 -22.74 24.96
CA VAL A 534 -27.81 -21.36 24.65
C VAL A 534 -26.73 -20.89 25.61
N LYS A 535 -26.88 -21.14 26.91
CA LYS A 535 -25.92 -20.77 27.94
C LYS A 535 -24.58 -21.50 27.76
N GLU A 536 -24.61 -22.80 27.50
CA GLU A 536 -23.42 -23.61 27.22
C GLU A 536 -22.67 -23.08 25.98
N LEU A 537 -23.36 -22.95 24.86
CA LEU A 537 -22.73 -22.56 23.59
C LEU A 537 -22.28 -21.10 23.58
N SER A 538 -23.03 -20.19 24.20
CA SER A 538 -22.60 -18.79 24.31
C SER A 538 -21.36 -18.64 25.20
N LYS A 539 -21.25 -19.43 26.28
CA LYS A 539 -20.03 -19.50 27.09
C LYS A 539 -18.84 -20.02 26.28
N ALA A 540 -19.01 -21.15 25.59
CA ALA A 540 -17.96 -21.72 24.73
C ALA A 540 -17.54 -20.75 23.61
N TYR A 541 -18.49 -20.03 23.01
CA TYR A 541 -18.19 -18.98 22.04
C TYR A 541 -17.39 -17.83 22.66
N GLN A 542 -17.71 -17.38 23.88
CA GLN A 542 -16.96 -16.33 24.56
C GLN A 542 -15.53 -16.76 24.86
N GLU A 543 -15.32 -17.99 25.34
CA GLU A 543 -13.99 -18.56 25.56
C GLU A 543 -13.16 -18.61 24.26
N TYR A 544 -13.80 -18.98 23.14
CA TYR A 544 -13.18 -18.85 21.82
C TYR A 544 -12.87 -17.40 21.44
N ALA A 545 -13.82 -16.49 21.62
CA ALA A 545 -13.65 -15.09 21.22
C ALA A 545 -12.48 -14.42 21.97
N ASP A 546 -12.29 -14.77 23.24
CA ASP A 546 -11.20 -14.28 24.06
C ASP A 546 -9.85 -14.88 23.65
N ARG A 547 -9.78 -16.20 23.39
CA ARG A 547 -8.50 -16.86 22.98
C ARG A 547 -8.09 -16.58 21.54
N ALA A 548 -9.04 -16.19 20.68
CA ALA A 548 -8.84 -16.05 19.24
C ALA A 548 -8.70 -14.58 18.79
N ASP A 549 -8.52 -13.63 19.71
CA ASP A 549 -8.37 -12.20 19.42
C ASP A 549 -9.61 -11.54 18.77
N VAL A 550 -10.80 -12.11 18.99
CA VAL A 550 -12.08 -11.54 18.54
C VAL A 550 -12.56 -10.48 19.53
N SER A 551 -12.38 -10.74 20.83
CA SER A 551 -12.84 -9.88 21.93
C SER A 551 -11.97 -8.61 22.12
N PRO A 552 -12.57 -7.48 22.53
CA PRO A 552 -14.01 -7.24 22.56
C PRO A 552 -14.59 -7.15 21.14
N ILE A 553 -15.76 -7.76 20.94
CA ILE A 553 -16.51 -7.66 19.68
C ILE A 553 -16.81 -6.19 19.40
N GLY A 554 -16.62 -5.78 18.14
CA GLY A 554 -16.82 -4.41 17.65
C GLY A 554 -15.51 -3.63 17.48
N THR A 555 -14.35 -4.19 17.83
CA THR A 555 -13.05 -3.51 17.71
C THR A 555 -12.70 -3.10 16.28
N TRP A 556 -13.19 -3.80 15.27
CA TRP A 556 -13.05 -3.40 13.85
C TRP A 556 -13.78 -2.09 13.51
N ARG A 557 -14.80 -1.68 14.29
CA ARG A 557 -15.50 -0.39 14.12
C ARG A 557 -14.68 0.79 14.62
N GLY A 558 -13.66 0.53 15.43
CA GLY A 558 -12.75 1.56 15.90
C GLY A 558 -12.15 2.33 14.73
N LYS A 559 -12.00 3.65 14.90
CA LYS A 559 -10.87 4.34 14.26
C LYS A 559 -9.60 3.56 14.67
N PRO A 560 -8.57 3.45 13.80
CA PRO A 560 -7.30 2.79 14.16
C PRO A 560 -6.93 3.16 15.59
N ARG A 561 -6.75 2.14 16.45
CA ARG A 561 -6.85 2.25 17.91
C ARG A 561 -6.10 3.48 18.47
N VAL A 562 -6.76 4.09 19.47
CA VAL A 562 -6.34 5.17 20.39
C VAL A 562 -4.83 5.35 20.48
N LYS A 563 -4.36 6.58 20.21
CA LYS A 563 -2.96 7.02 20.39
C LYS A 563 -2.41 6.52 21.72
N LYS A 564 -1.50 5.54 21.69
CA LYS A 564 -0.65 5.24 22.84
C LYS A 564 0.11 6.52 23.21
N LYS A 565 0.34 6.78 24.50
CA LYS A 565 1.11 7.95 24.94
C LYS A 565 2.53 7.83 24.36
N LEU A 566 2.85 8.69 23.40
CA LEU A 566 4.18 8.77 22.81
C LEU A 566 5.16 9.41 23.79
N SER A 567 6.45 9.10 23.66
CA SER A 567 7.53 9.73 24.43
C SER A 567 7.47 11.26 24.30
N ASP A 568 7.64 11.93 25.44
CA ASP A 568 7.79 13.38 25.58
C ASP A 568 9.26 13.82 25.57
N GLN A 569 10.20 12.86 25.53
CA GLN A 569 11.62 13.17 25.42
C GLN A 569 11.94 13.81 24.07
N GLU A 570 12.78 14.84 24.10
CA GLU A 570 13.21 15.57 22.91
C GLU A 570 14.63 15.22 22.47
N SER A 571 15.35 14.43 23.26
CA SER A 571 16.73 14.04 23.01
C SER A 571 16.97 12.59 23.42
N PHE A 572 17.58 11.80 22.54
CA PHE A 572 17.85 10.37 22.74
C PHE A 572 19.30 10.08 22.39
N LYS A 573 20.06 9.51 23.32
CA LYS A 573 21.41 8.99 23.05
C LYS A 573 21.29 7.50 22.72
N LEU A 574 21.80 7.11 21.56
CA LEU A 574 21.60 5.77 21.00
C LEU A 574 22.91 5.20 20.43
N LYS A 575 23.00 3.88 20.36
CA LYS A 575 24.12 3.12 19.80
C LYS A 575 23.64 1.90 19.00
N SER A 576 24.49 1.36 18.13
CA SER A 576 24.19 0.12 17.39
C SER A 576 23.63 -0.98 18.29
N GLY A 577 22.52 -1.59 17.87
CA GLY A 577 21.78 -2.61 18.61
C GLY A 577 20.59 -2.08 19.43
N ASP A 578 20.50 -0.77 19.65
CA ASP A 578 19.33 -0.19 20.33
C ASP A 578 18.08 -0.33 19.45
N GLN A 579 17.01 -0.86 20.06
CA GLN A 579 15.68 -0.98 19.45
C GLN A 579 14.63 -0.44 20.43
N LEU A 580 13.85 0.54 19.99
CA LEU A 580 12.80 1.17 20.77
C LEU A 580 11.44 0.86 20.14
N SER A 581 10.45 0.52 20.96
CA SER A 581 9.06 0.44 20.52
C SER A 581 8.51 1.85 20.19
N GLN A 582 7.42 1.93 19.44
CA GLN A 582 6.79 3.20 19.03
C GLN A 582 6.63 4.20 20.18
N GLU A 583 6.25 3.72 21.37
CA GLU A 583 5.96 4.56 22.54
C GLU A 583 7.24 5.13 23.17
N LYS A 584 8.35 4.41 23.02
CA LYS A 584 9.67 4.79 23.56
C LYS A 584 10.50 5.57 22.54
N SER A 585 10.15 5.50 21.26
CA SER A 585 10.85 6.20 20.19
C SER A 585 10.63 7.72 20.20
N PRO A 586 11.53 8.49 19.56
CA PRO A 586 11.35 9.92 19.32
C PRO A 586 10.02 10.22 18.62
N ASN A 587 9.19 11.10 19.19
CA ASN A 587 7.96 11.54 18.54
C ASN A 587 8.27 12.52 17.38
N ILE A 588 8.45 11.98 16.19
CA ILE A 588 8.86 12.71 14.98
C ILE A 588 7.70 13.38 14.23
N ALA A 589 6.44 13.23 14.69
CA ALA A 589 5.28 13.77 14.02
C ALA A 589 5.31 15.31 13.95
N ASN A 590 5.33 15.86 12.73
CA ASN A 590 5.39 17.30 12.43
C ASN A 590 6.64 18.01 12.98
N ARG A 591 7.73 17.26 13.22
CA ARG A 591 8.97 17.76 13.83
C ARG A 591 10.10 17.74 12.82
N GLY A 592 11.09 18.60 13.05
CA GLY A 592 12.40 18.42 12.44
C GLY A 592 13.23 17.44 13.26
N ILE A 593 14.30 16.93 12.68
CA ILE A 593 15.18 15.93 13.29
C ILE A 593 16.62 16.41 13.14
N LEU A 594 17.37 16.43 14.23
CA LEU A 594 18.81 16.63 14.25
C LEU A 594 19.49 15.35 14.74
N LEU A 595 20.33 14.78 13.90
CA LEU A 595 21.15 13.61 14.18
C LEU A 595 22.60 14.07 14.29
N GLU A 596 23.26 13.77 15.40
CA GLU A 596 24.67 14.10 15.64
C GLU A 596 25.38 12.87 16.19
N GLY A 597 26.47 12.44 15.55
CA GLY A 597 27.14 11.23 15.99
C GLY A 597 28.38 10.87 15.21
N ASN A 598 28.92 9.69 15.51
CA ASN A 598 30.00 9.07 14.76
C ASN A 598 29.57 7.71 14.22
N VAL A 599 30.20 7.34 13.11
CA VAL A 599 30.03 6.03 12.49
C VAL A 599 31.39 5.49 12.09
N GLU A 600 31.58 4.19 12.29
CA GLU A 600 32.73 3.42 11.84
C GLU A 600 32.20 2.14 11.20
N SER A 601 32.44 1.96 9.90
CA SER A 601 32.04 0.75 9.17
C SER A 601 33.15 0.21 8.27
N SER A 602 33.23 -1.12 8.17
CA SER A 602 34.11 -1.81 7.21
C SER A 602 33.51 -1.92 5.81
N GLU A 603 32.19 -1.75 5.66
CA GLU A 603 31.46 -1.94 4.40
C GLU A 603 30.79 -0.65 3.93
N PRO A 604 30.64 -0.43 2.61
CA PRO A 604 30.11 0.82 2.05
C PRO A 604 28.60 0.99 2.19
N ASN A 605 27.96 0.14 3.00
CA ASN A 605 26.54 -0.16 3.00
C ASN A 605 26.06 -0.51 4.41
N GLY A 606 24.91 0.02 4.81
CA GLY A 606 24.23 -0.37 6.05
C GLY A 606 23.44 0.76 6.71
N VAL A 607 22.41 0.40 7.46
CA VAL A 607 21.57 1.36 8.19
C VAL A 607 22.31 1.87 9.43
N ILE A 608 22.41 3.19 9.56
CA ILE A 608 22.93 3.84 10.76
C ILE A 608 21.80 3.97 11.79
N ILE A 609 20.66 4.50 11.37
CA ILE A 609 19.44 4.64 12.17
C ILE A 609 18.22 4.61 11.27
N ALA A 610 17.17 3.93 11.69
CA ALA A 610 15.86 3.97 11.04
C ALA A 610 14.76 4.10 12.10
N GLN A 611 13.74 4.87 11.80
CA GLN A 611 12.50 4.88 12.58
C GLN A 611 11.30 4.91 11.65
N GLY A 612 10.42 3.93 11.83
CA GLY A 612 9.28 3.70 10.94
C GLY A 612 9.57 2.66 9.88
N GLY A 613 8.79 2.69 8.80
CA GLY A 613 8.94 1.74 7.71
C GLY A 613 8.35 2.26 6.40
N ASP A 614 8.00 1.33 5.52
CA ASP A 614 7.65 1.56 4.11
C ASP A 614 6.42 2.43 3.84
N SER A 615 5.65 2.80 4.87
CA SER A 615 4.50 3.70 4.77
C SER A 615 4.78 5.08 5.34
N GLN A 616 5.58 5.14 6.41
CA GLN A 616 5.95 6.36 7.10
C GLN A 616 7.25 6.12 7.89
N GLY A 617 8.26 6.97 7.73
CA GLY A 617 9.48 6.88 8.54
C GLY A 617 10.62 7.75 8.02
N PHE A 618 11.75 7.74 8.73
CA PHE A 618 13.02 8.24 8.22
C PHE A 618 14.14 7.23 8.47
N ALA A 619 15.18 7.28 7.63
CA ALA A 619 16.40 6.51 7.82
C ALA A 619 17.63 7.34 7.45
N LEU A 620 18.72 7.13 8.17
CA LEU A 620 20.06 7.54 7.78
C LEU A 620 20.87 6.26 7.52
N LEU A 621 21.47 6.14 6.34
CA LEU A 621 22.21 4.94 5.95
C LEU A 621 23.41 5.25 5.07
N LEU A 622 24.37 4.33 5.06
CA LEU A 622 25.37 4.22 4.02
C LEU A 622 24.79 3.39 2.88
N HIS A 623 24.88 3.91 1.66
CA HIS A 623 24.51 3.17 0.45
C HIS A 623 25.52 3.49 -0.66
N ASN A 624 26.28 2.50 -1.09
CA ASN A 624 27.35 2.63 -2.08
C ASN A 624 28.31 3.79 -1.76
N ARG A 625 28.76 3.90 -0.50
CA ARG A 625 29.59 5.00 0.04
C ARG A 625 28.94 6.38 0.10
N TYR A 626 27.65 6.53 -0.20
CA TYR A 626 26.94 7.78 0.05
C TYR A 626 26.25 7.74 1.41
N LEU A 627 26.36 8.81 2.19
CA LEU A 627 25.52 8.99 3.38
C LEU A 627 24.19 9.59 2.93
N ARG A 628 23.10 8.84 3.14
CA ARG A 628 21.76 9.20 2.67
C ARG A 628 20.80 9.40 3.83
N PHE A 629 20.09 10.52 3.83
CA PHE A 629 18.91 10.73 4.65
C PHE A 629 17.66 10.47 3.79
N ILE A 630 16.84 9.51 4.20
CA ILE A 630 15.64 9.07 3.50
C ILE A 630 14.42 9.35 4.38
N THR A 631 13.31 9.74 3.75
CA THR A 631 11.98 9.69 4.36
C THR A 631 11.05 8.87 3.49
N CYS A 632 10.15 8.12 4.12
CA CYS A 632 8.94 7.60 3.49
C CYS A 632 7.73 8.34 4.06
N VAL A 633 6.86 8.84 3.18
CA VAL A 633 5.61 9.50 3.55
C VAL A 633 4.52 9.04 2.58
N ASP A 634 3.49 8.39 3.12
CA ASP A 634 2.39 7.78 2.36
C ASP A 634 2.91 6.79 1.30
N GLY A 635 3.91 5.99 1.66
CA GLY A 635 4.56 5.02 0.76
C GLY A 635 5.50 5.63 -0.28
N GLN A 636 5.68 6.95 -0.28
CA GLN A 636 6.56 7.62 -1.24
C GLN A 636 7.89 8.00 -0.60
N ILE A 637 8.96 7.53 -1.22
CA ILE A 637 10.34 7.74 -0.77
C ILE A 637 10.88 9.06 -1.31
N SER A 638 11.60 9.81 -0.47
CA SER A 638 12.41 10.96 -0.89
C SER A 638 13.72 10.99 -0.11
N ARG A 639 14.80 11.44 -0.77
CA ARG A 639 16.16 11.33 -0.22
C ARG A 639 17.00 12.56 -0.48
N VAL A 640 17.92 12.82 0.44
CA VAL A 640 19.05 13.74 0.28
C VAL A 640 20.31 12.98 0.66
N GLN A 641 21.38 13.18 -0.09
CA GLN A 641 22.63 12.46 0.11
C GLN A 641 23.83 13.38 -0.03
N THR A 642 25.02 12.87 0.30
CA THR A 642 26.27 13.54 -0.01
C THR A 642 26.46 13.70 -1.52
N GLU A 643 27.09 14.80 -1.93
CA GLU A 643 27.37 15.11 -3.35
C GLU A 643 28.35 14.11 -3.96
N GLU A 644 29.37 13.74 -3.20
CA GLU A 644 30.42 12.79 -3.59
C GLU A 644 30.40 11.54 -2.69
N PRO A 645 30.90 10.39 -3.17
CA PRO A 645 31.07 9.19 -2.36
C PRO A 645 32.15 9.43 -1.29
N LEU A 646 31.94 8.86 -0.11
CA LEU A 646 32.86 9.03 1.01
C LEU A 646 34.17 8.27 0.79
N SER A 647 35.30 8.96 0.99
CA SER A 647 36.64 8.38 0.91
C SER A 647 36.96 7.46 2.08
N VAL A 648 36.45 7.81 3.27
CA VAL A 648 36.59 7.04 4.52
C VAL A 648 35.21 6.70 5.11
N LEU A 649 35.11 5.53 5.74
CA LEU A 649 33.89 5.04 6.40
C LEU A 649 33.95 5.16 7.93
N LYS A 650 34.88 5.99 8.41
CA LYS A 650 35.02 6.43 9.80
C LYS A 650 34.95 7.94 9.86
N PHE A 651 33.87 8.48 10.39
CA PHE A 651 33.64 9.93 10.37
C PHE A 651 32.60 10.38 11.40
N ASP A 652 32.70 11.65 11.78
CA ASP A 652 31.67 12.36 12.52
C ASP A 652 30.66 12.95 11.54
N PHE A 653 29.38 12.88 11.86
CA PHE A 653 28.32 13.41 11.03
C PHE A 653 27.33 14.29 11.81
N THR A 654 26.73 15.22 11.09
CA THR A 654 25.53 15.93 11.50
C THR A 654 24.53 15.89 10.37
N SER A 655 23.31 15.44 10.62
CA SER A 655 22.21 15.50 9.66
C SER A 655 21.01 16.21 10.27
N LYS A 656 20.57 17.29 9.64
CA LYS A 656 19.44 18.10 10.10
C LYS A 656 18.34 18.12 9.05
N MET A 657 17.16 17.63 9.40
CA MET A 657 15.92 17.81 8.65
C MET A 657 15.03 18.85 9.35
N THR A 658 14.61 19.90 8.65
CA THR A 658 13.65 20.88 9.17
C THR A 658 12.22 20.31 9.19
N PRO A 659 11.27 20.89 9.96
CA PRO A 659 9.85 20.50 9.88
C PRO A 659 9.23 20.67 8.47
N THR A 660 9.85 21.45 7.58
CA THR A 660 9.44 21.66 6.18
C THR A 660 10.13 20.70 5.20
N GLY A 661 10.99 19.81 5.69
CA GLY A 661 11.66 18.78 4.92
C GLY A 661 12.97 19.21 4.26
N ASP A 662 13.55 20.36 4.62
CA ASP A 662 14.87 20.75 4.13
C ASP A 662 15.95 19.99 4.92
N VAL A 663 16.88 19.33 4.22
CA VAL A 663 17.89 18.47 4.81
C VAL A 663 19.30 19.02 4.55
N PHE A 664 20.13 18.99 5.59
CA PHE A 664 21.55 19.33 5.54
C PHE A 664 22.36 18.19 6.13
N ILE A 665 23.40 17.75 5.42
CA ILE A 665 24.30 16.67 5.82
C ILE A 665 25.71 17.25 5.88
N SER A 666 26.33 17.18 7.06
CA SER A 666 27.71 17.58 7.30
C SER A 666 28.53 16.39 7.77
N ILE A 667 29.78 16.32 7.32
CA ILE A 667 30.78 15.35 7.75
C ILE A 667 32.01 16.11 8.22
N ASN A 668 32.50 15.79 9.42
CA ASN A 668 33.63 16.48 10.06
C ASN A 668 33.48 18.02 9.98
N ASN A 669 32.28 18.52 10.31
CA ASN A 669 31.87 19.94 10.26
C ASN A 669 31.85 20.61 8.87
N LYS A 670 32.03 19.86 7.78
CA LYS A 670 31.88 20.36 6.40
C LYS A 670 30.52 19.95 5.86
N LEU A 671 29.73 20.90 5.36
CA LEU A 671 28.50 20.62 4.62
C LEU A 671 28.85 19.88 3.32
N VAL A 672 28.28 18.70 3.12
CA VAL A 672 28.60 17.78 2.01
C VAL A 672 27.36 17.28 1.27
N GLY A 673 26.16 17.65 1.73
CA GLY A 673 24.91 17.37 1.05
C GLY A 673 23.80 18.28 1.56
N SER A 674 22.97 18.77 0.67
CA SER A 674 21.76 19.51 1.02
C SER A 674 20.65 19.24 0.02
N GLY A 675 19.40 19.41 0.44
CA GLY A 675 18.27 19.22 -0.45
C GLY A 675 16.95 19.17 0.30
N LYS A 676 15.95 18.53 -0.31
CA LYS A 676 14.59 18.48 0.24
C LYS A 676 14.02 17.07 0.20
N VAL A 677 13.40 16.66 1.30
CA VAL A 677 12.63 15.45 1.46
C VAL A 677 11.19 15.80 1.84
N LYS A 678 10.30 14.80 1.84
CA LYS A 678 8.94 14.97 2.33
C LYS A 678 8.93 15.08 3.85
N PRO A 679 8.27 16.10 4.43
CA PRO A 679 8.21 16.25 5.88
C PRO A 679 7.36 15.15 6.52
N LEU A 680 7.81 14.67 7.69
CA LEU A 680 7.14 13.64 8.47
C LEU A 680 5.94 14.25 9.22
N LYS A 681 4.72 13.90 8.81
CA LYS A 681 3.49 14.51 9.36
C LYS A 681 2.87 13.70 10.50
N ILE A 682 3.16 12.41 10.57
CA ILE A 682 2.59 11.48 11.54
C ILE A 682 3.70 10.63 12.15
N MET A 683 3.43 10.07 13.33
CA MET A 683 4.33 9.13 13.99
C MET A 683 4.21 7.76 13.28
N PRO A 684 5.32 7.15 12.85
CA PRO A 684 5.31 5.80 12.30
C PRO A 684 4.80 4.76 13.30
N ILE A 685 4.25 3.64 12.80
CA ILE A 685 3.85 2.49 13.62
C ILE A 685 5.09 1.76 14.14
N ASP A 686 6.06 1.55 13.26
CA ASP A 686 7.30 0.87 13.62
C ASP A 686 8.18 1.75 14.50
N GLY A 687 8.93 1.07 15.36
CA GLY A 687 9.83 1.66 16.33
C GLY A 687 11.08 2.27 15.70
N LEU A 688 12.09 2.56 16.54
CA LEU A 688 13.39 3.05 16.11
C LEU A 688 14.42 1.93 16.28
N ALA A 689 15.31 1.74 15.32
CA ALA A 689 16.47 0.85 15.40
C ALA A 689 17.76 1.57 14.98
N VAL A 690 18.88 1.21 15.60
CA VAL A 690 20.22 1.74 15.30
C VAL A 690 21.18 0.62 14.91
N GLY A 691 21.93 0.81 13.82
CA GLY A 691 22.89 -0.16 13.30
C GLY A 691 22.30 -1.30 12.46
N SER A 692 20.98 -1.44 12.43
CA SER A 692 20.22 -2.29 11.52
C SER A 692 18.76 -1.82 11.50
N ASP A 693 17.96 -2.33 10.57
CA ASP A 693 16.52 -2.06 10.52
C ASP A 693 15.72 -3.37 10.42
N PRO A 694 15.46 -4.07 11.53
CA PRO A 694 14.69 -5.32 11.52
C PRO A 694 13.18 -5.11 11.28
N GLY A 695 12.72 -3.86 11.16
CA GLY A 695 11.34 -3.50 10.84
C GLY A 695 11.05 -3.54 9.33
N GLY A 696 9.98 -2.89 8.89
CA GLY A 696 9.78 -2.60 7.47
C GLY A 696 10.80 -1.56 7.02
N SER A 697 11.43 -1.73 5.85
CA SER A 697 12.42 -0.75 5.38
C SER A 697 11.76 0.60 5.09
N VAL A 698 12.34 1.69 5.59
CA VAL A 698 11.89 3.06 5.30
C VAL A 698 12.18 3.46 3.85
N GLY A 699 13.12 2.78 3.20
CA GLY A 699 13.58 3.18 1.88
C GLY A 699 14.14 2.02 1.07
N GLU A 700 15.03 2.36 0.14
CA GLU A 700 15.61 1.46 -0.85
C GLU A 700 16.73 0.59 -0.24
N TYR A 701 16.40 -0.18 0.79
CA TYR A 701 17.26 -1.19 1.39
C TYR A 701 16.42 -2.37 1.90
N GLU A 702 17.02 -3.56 1.97
CA GLU A 702 16.35 -4.76 2.45
C GLU A 702 16.12 -4.69 3.98
N PRO A 703 15.01 -5.23 4.51
CA PRO A 703 14.84 -5.40 5.95
C PRO A 703 16.04 -6.14 6.56
N GLY A 704 16.50 -5.66 7.71
CA GLY A 704 17.64 -6.17 8.46
C GLY A 704 18.99 -5.56 8.08
N TYR A 705 19.09 -4.77 6.99
CA TYR A 705 20.35 -4.28 6.38
C TYR A 705 21.34 -3.65 7.39
N PRO A 706 22.27 -4.44 7.95
CA PRO A 706 23.05 -4.00 9.10
C PRO A 706 24.28 -3.24 8.64
N ILE A 707 24.69 -2.24 9.42
CA ILE A 707 26.02 -1.67 9.27
C ILE A 707 27.06 -2.67 9.79
N GLN A 708 28.07 -2.97 8.99
CA GLN A 708 29.21 -3.77 9.43
C GLN A 708 30.16 -2.88 10.22
N GLY A 709 29.80 -2.61 11.48
CA GLY A 709 30.50 -1.65 12.31
C GLY A 709 29.68 -1.10 13.47
N LYS A 710 30.03 0.10 13.94
CA LYS A 710 29.41 0.76 15.10
C LYS A 710 28.95 2.17 14.74
N ALA A 711 27.78 2.53 15.25
CA ALA A 711 27.26 3.88 15.24
C ALA A 711 26.92 4.30 16.67
N GLN A 712 27.24 5.55 17.00
CA GLN A 712 26.81 6.22 18.23
C GLN A 712 26.30 7.60 17.89
N LEU A 713 25.07 7.92 18.27
CA LEU A 713 24.44 9.18 17.87
C LEU A 713 23.44 9.69 18.91
N THR A 714 23.18 10.98 18.83
CA THR A 714 22.09 11.65 19.53
C THR A 714 21.03 12.06 18.51
N VAL A 715 19.77 11.71 18.79
CA VAL A 715 18.60 12.21 18.07
C VAL A 715 17.99 13.34 18.87
N LYS A 716 17.97 14.55 18.32
CA LYS A 716 17.28 15.71 18.90
C LYS A 716 16.09 16.08 18.01
N LEU A 717 14.92 16.21 18.63
CA LEU A 717 13.71 16.63 17.95
C LEU A 717 13.63 18.16 17.93
N LEU A 718 13.50 18.71 16.72
CA LEU A 718 13.31 20.15 16.54
C LEU A 718 11.84 20.52 16.77
N PRO A 719 11.53 21.78 17.12
CA PRO A 719 10.16 22.21 17.44
C PRO A 719 9.14 21.85 16.35
N GLN A 720 7.91 21.48 16.76
CA GLN A 720 6.80 21.29 15.82
C GLN A 720 6.50 22.61 15.12
N LYS A 721 6.40 22.57 13.79
CA LYS A 721 5.95 23.66 12.91
C LYS A 721 5.93 25.02 13.63
N ILE A 722 7.08 25.69 13.64
CA ILE A 722 7.18 27.07 14.11
C ILE A 722 6.14 27.85 13.31
N LYS A 723 5.05 28.30 13.97
CA LYS A 723 4.26 29.41 13.43
C LYS A 723 5.29 30.47 13.10
N PRO A 724 5.42 30.94 11.86
CA PRO A 724 6.33 32.03 11.58
C PRO A 724 5.98 33.17 12.54
N THR A 725 6.83 33.39 13.54
CA THR A 725 6.79 34.56 14.42
C THR A 725 7.33 35.78 13.69
N THR A 726 7.61 35.65 12.40
CA THR A 726 8.11 36.72 11.54
C THR A 726 6.98 37.70 11.25
N LYS A 727 6.75 38.59 12.22
CA LYS A 727 6.29 39.95 11.96
C LYS A 727 7.00 40.46 10.69
N GLY A 728 6.28 41.18 9.83
CA GLY A 728 6.70 41.56 8.46
C GLY A 728 8.16 42.03 8.33
N PRO A 729 8.76 42.06 7.12
CA PRO A 729 10.20 42.27 6.91
C PRO A 729 10.76 43.56 7.53
N LEU A 730 9.92 44.58 7.78
CA LEU A 730 10.28 45.84 8.42
C LEU A 730 10.12 45.83 9.95
N THR A 731 9.68 44.72 10.52
CA THR A 731 9.48 44.61 11.96
C THR A 731 10.79 44.34 12.65
N GLN A 732 11.01 45.06 13.74
CA GLN A 732 12.11 44.80 14.65
C GLN A 732 11.93 43.43 15.32
N ILE A 733 13.04 42.72 15.45
CA ILE A 733 13.10 41.41 16.11
C ILE A 733 13.82 41.55 17.46
N LYS A 734 13.50 40.66 18.39
CA LYS A 734 14.20 40.54 19.67
C LYS A 734 15.41 39.63 19.48
N ASP A 735 16.55 40.04 20.02
CA ASP A 735 17.81 39.31 19.87
C ASP A 735 17.78 38.03 20.74
N GLU A 736 18.22 36.91 20.17
CA GLU A 736 18.61 35.73 20.94
C GLU A 736 20.04 35.93 21.46
N PRO A 737 20.29 35.85 22.79
CA PRO A 737 21.54 36.33 23.40
C PRO A 737 22.84 35.73 22.85
N ASN A 738 22.81 34.49 22.35
CA ASN A 738 24.03 33.75 21.97
C ASN A 738 24.28 33.71 20.45
N LEU A 739 23.49 34.43 19.65
CA LEU A 739 23.63 34.43 18.20
C LEU A 739 24.24 35.73 17.67
N PRO A 740 25.09 35.66 16.64
CA PRO A 740 25.67 36.84 15.99
C PRO A 740 24.59 37.74 15.41
N LYS A 741 24.81 39.06 15.42
CA LYS A 741 23.88 40.09 14.93
C LYS A 741 24.26 40.54 13.53
N VAL A 742 23.32 40.40 12.61
CA VAL A 742 23.49 40.77 11.21
C VAL A 742 22.51 41.87 10.85
N LEU A 743 22.99 42.93 10.19
CA LEU A 743 22.14 44.01 9.69
C LEU A 743 22.06 43.97 8.17
N ILE A 744 20.85 43.80 7.63
CA ILE A 744 20.56 43.95 6.20
C ILE A 744 20.11 45.39 5.92
N ILE A 745 20.86 46.14 5.13
CA ILE A 745 20.52 47.50 4.69
C ILE A 745 20.31 47.50 3.18
N GLY A 746 19.14 47.90 2.68
CA GLY A 746 19.01 48.04 1.24
C GLY A 746 17.65 48.45 0.72
N ASP A 747 17.52 48.44 -0.59
CA ASP A 747 16.31 48.86 -1.29
C ASP A 747 15.13 47.86 -1.14
N SER A 748 14.08 48.04 -1.94
CA SER A 748 12.88 47.21 -1.90
C SER A 748 13.11 45.74 -2.28
N ILE A 749 14.20 45.41 -2.98
CA ILE A 749 14.53 44.01 -3.30
C ILE A 749 14.94 43.28 -2.02
N SER A 750 15.75 43.94 -1.21
CA SER A 750 16.19 43.38 0.06
C SER A 750 15.06 43.17 1.07
N ILE A 751 13.98 43.95 0.99
CA ILE A 751 12.75 43.69 1.76
C ILE A 751 12.16 42.32 1.40
N GLY A 752 12.15 41.98 0.10
CA GLY A 752 11.55 40.75 -0.42
C GLY A 752 12.23 39.47 0.11
N TYR A 753 13.55 39.47 0.25
CA TYR A 753 14.29 38.32 0.76
C TYR A 753 14.55 38.36 2.28
N THR A 754 14.20 39.45 2.99
CA THR A 754 14.52 39.58 4.43
C THR A 754 13.86 38.49 5.29
N ILE A 755 12.59 38.15 5.07
CA ILE A 755 11.92 37.09 5.83
C ILE A 755 12.52 35.71 5.51
N PRO A 756 12.66 35.31 4.23
CA PRO A 756 13.32 34.05 3.91
C PRO A 756 14.75 33.94 4.46
N VAL A 757 15.55 35.01 4.49
CA VAL A 757 16.89 34.98 5.13
C VAL A 757 16.79 34.75 6.65
N ARG A 758 15.81 35.38 7.33
CA ARG A 758 15.53 35.12 8.76
C ARG A 758 15.18 33.66 9.00
N GLU A 759 14.37 33.07 8.13
CA GLU A 759 13.97 31.67 8.21
C GLU A 759 15.15 30.71 7.97
N ILE A 760 16.00 31.00 6.97
CA ILE A 760 17.16 30.16 6.64
C ILE A 760 18.20 30.20 7.76
N LEU A 761 18.44 31.37 8.35
CA LEU A 761 19.44 31.57 9.41
C LEU A 761 18.84 31.56 10.83
N GLU A 762 17.63 31.02 10.99
CA GLU A 762 16.99 30.88 12.29
C GLU A 762 17.83 29.96 13.20
N ASN A 763 18.11 30.41 14.43
CA ASN A 763 19.05 29.79 15.37
C ASN A 763 20.53 29.82 14.95
N PHE A 764 20.88 30.52 13.86
CA PHE A 764 22.26 30.72 13.41
C PHE A 764 22.71 32.19 13.55
N ALA A 765 21.81 33.15 13.29
CA ALA A 765 22.09 34.58 13.44
C ALA A 765 20.82 35.40 13.69
N ASN A 766 20.94 36.49 14.44
CA ASN A 766 19.91 37.51 14.61
C ASN A 766 19.88 38.44 13.38
N ILE A 767 18.92 38.25 12.47
CA ILE A 767 18.84 39.02 11.21
C ILE A 767 17.96 40.28 11.35
N HIS A 768 18.61 41.42 11.49
CA HIS A 768 18.00 42.74 11.58
C HIS A 768 17.89 43.45 10.24
N ARG A 769 16.97 44.41 10.17
CA ARG A 769 16.78 45.34 9.06
C ARG A 769 16.25 46.68 9.61
N PRO A 770 16.63 47.83 9.03
CA PRO A 770 15.90 49.07 9.28
C PRO A 770 14.39 48.93 8.99
N PRO A 771 13.50 49.56 9.78
CA PRO A 771 12.05 49.48 9.60
C PRO A 771 11.57 50.37 8.42
N ALA A 772 12.33 50.42 7.33
CA ALA A 772 12.06 51.24 6.16
C ALA A 772 12.67 50.64 4.87
N ASN A 773 12.27 51.19 3.73
CA ASN A 773 12.99 51.03 2.47
C ASN A 773 14.18 52.01 2.47
N CYS A 774 15.42 51.51 2.39
CA CYS A 774 16.62 52.35 2.51
C CYS A 774 16.87 53.26 1.29
N ALA A 775 16.01 53.19 0.28
CA ALA A 775 15.91 54.11 -0.86
C ALA A 775 17.24 54.38 -1.58
N SER A 776 17.56 55.64 -1.89
CA SER A 776 18.78 56.04 -2.60
C SER A 776 19.92 56.36 -1.64
N THR A 777 21.16 56.43 -2.16
CA THR A 777 22.35 56.80 -1.37
C THR A 777 22.22 58.16 -0.67
N LYS A 778 21.48 59.12 -1.27
CA LYS A 778 21.15 60.42 -0.64
C LYS A 778 20.33 60.24 0.64
N HIS A 779 19.39 59.30 0.65
CA HIS A 779 18.62 58.96 1.85
C HIS A 779 19.46 58.18 2.86
N GLY A 780 20.32 57.29 2.36
CA GLY A 780 21.31 56.56 3.16
C GLY A 780 22.17 57.52 3.98
N LEU A 781 22.78 58.54 3.37
CA LEU A 781 23.66 59.47 4.08
C LEU A 781 22.98 60.24 5.21
N LYS A 782 21.66 60.47 5.08
CA LYS A 782 20.85 61.13 6.12
C LYS A 782 20.46 60.19 7.26
N SER A 783 20.43 58.89 7.02
CA SER A 783 19.76 57.93 7.91
C SER A 783 20.68 56.83 8.43
N ILE A 784 21.88 56.67 7.86
CA ILE A 784 22.78 55.56 8.15
C ILE A 784 23.15 55.46 9.63
N ASP A 785 23.43 56.60 10.28
CA ASP A 785 23.82 56.59 11.69
C ASP A 785 22.66 56.11 12.59
N LYS A 786 21.42 56.48 12.24
CA LYS A 786 20.21 55.97 12.90
C LYS A 786 20.00 54.47 12.67
N TRP A 787 20.34 53.96 11.48
CA TRP A 787 20.16 52.56 11.13
C TRP A 787 21.20 51.64 11.75
N LEU A 788 22.44 52.12 11.87
CA LEU A 788 23.49 51.44 12.61
C LEU A 788 23.16 51.43 14.11
N GLY A 789 22.73 52.57 14.65
CA GLY A 789 22.40 52.72 16.07
C GLY A 789 23.56 52.30 16.98
N ASP A 790 23.24 51.98 18.23
CA ASP A 790 24.26 51.64 19.25
C ASP A 790 24.54 50.13 19.33
N LYS A 791 23.94 49.32 18.44
CA LYS A 791 24.14 47.87 18.44
C LYS A 791 25.50 47.51 17.85
N LYS A 792 26.21 46.57 18.49
CA LYS A 792 27.38 45.91 17.89
C LYS A 792 26.90 44.92 16.82
N TRP A 793 27.35 45.13 15.59
CA TRP A 793 27.04 44.28 14.44
C TRP A 793 28.21 43.38 14.09
N ASP A 794 27.96 42.09 13.86
CA ASP A 794 28.97 41.14 13.41
C ASP A 794 29.13 41.20 11.89
N VAL A 795 28.00 41.30 11.18
CA VAL A 795 27.96 41.46 9.71
C VAL A 795 26.97 42.55 9.30
N ILE A 796 27.34 43.38 8.33
CA ILE A 796 26.42 44.30 7.65
C ILE A 796 26.38 43.91 6.17
N HIS A 797 25.22 43.42 5.72
CA HIS A 797 24.96 43.10 4.33
C HIS A 797 24.18 44.25 3.67
N PHE A 798 24.76 44.95 2.69
CA PHE A 798 24.17 46.19 2.19
C PHE A 798 24.06 46.33 0.67
N ASN A 799 23.10 47.14 0.21
CA ASN A 799 22.94 47.52 -1.20
C ASN A 799 22.27 48.90 -1.38
N TRP A 800 22.78 49.68 -2.35
CA TRP A 800 22.12 50.85 -2.95
C TRP A 800 22.35 50.86 -4.46
N GLY A 801 21.45 51.48 -5.22
CA GLY A 801 21.60 51.66 -6.66
C GLY A 801 20.27 51.70 -7.40
N LEU A 802 19.29 50.88 -7.01
CA LEU A 802 18.01 50.78 -7.73
C LEU A 802 17.13 52.03 -7.68
N HIS A 803 17.24 52.80 -6.59
CA HIS A 803 16.59 54.11 -6.45
C HIS A 803 17.44 55.26 -6.95
N ASP A 804 18.76 55.09 -7.00
CA ASP A 804 19.68 56.10 -7.53
C ASP A 804 19.56 56.19 -9.06
N LEU A 805 19.45 55.04 -9.73
CA LEU A 805 19.37 54.92 -11.19
C LEU A 805 18.01 55.27 -11.81
N LYS A 806 16.96 55.48 -11.00
CA LYS A 806 15.63 55.81 -11.55
C LYS A 806 15.57 57.26 -11.99
N TYR A 807 14.77 57.54 -13.00
CA TYR A 807 14.60 58.86 -13.56
C TYR A 807 13.54 59.66 -12.80
N ILE A 808 13.83 60.95 -12.61
CA ILE A 808 12.93 61.93 -12.02
C ILE A 808 12.69 63.09 -12.99
N GLY A 809 11.47 63.65 -12.95
CA GLY A 809 11.09 64.81 -13.75
C GLY A 809 11.64 66.12 -13.19
N PRO A 810 11.49 67.24 -13.93
CA PRO A 810 11.92 68.57 -13.47
C PRO A 810 11.23 69.00 -12.17
N ASN A 811 10.01 68.50 -11.91
CA ASN A 811 9.23 68.74 -10.69
C ASN A 811 9.39 67.61 -9.64
N GLU A 812 10.49 66.87 -9.66
CA GLU A 812 10.76 65.71 -8.79
C GLU A 812 9.75 64.54 -8.93
N GLU A 813 9.06 64.47 -10.06
CA GLU A 813 8.15 63.36 -10.39
C GLU A 813 8.90 62.02 -10.38
N ASN A 814 8.41 61.06 -9.61
CA ASN A 814 9.07 59.77 -9.42
C ASN A 814 8.77 58.82 -10.60
N LEU A 815 9.79 58.10 -11.08
CA LEU A 815 9.70 57.18 -12.21
C LEU A 815 9.27 57.87 -13.52
N ALA A 816 9.82 59.06 -13.76
CA ALA A 816 9.57 59.85 -14.95
C ALA A 816 10.16 59.16 -16.21
N ASP A 817 9.60 59.44 -17.38
CA ASP A 817 10.02 58.81 -18.64
C ASP A 817 11.48 59.17 -18.97
N PRO A 818 12.40 58.19 -19.04
CA PRO A 818 13.81 58.46 -19.35
C PRO A 818 14.03 58.97 -20.78
N LYS A 819 13.02 58.92 -21.67
CA LYS A 819 13.13 59.42 -23.05
C LYS A 819 13.02 60.94 -23.15
N LEU A 820 12.50 61.62 -22.12
CA LEU A 820 12.36 63.08 -22.11
C LEU A 820 13.67 63.74 -21.67
N PRO A 821 14.28 64.64 -22.47
CA PRO A 821 15.58 65.25 -22.15
C PRO A 821 15.62 66.04 -20.84
N SER A 822 14.47 66.55 -20.37
CA SER A 822 14.34 67.27 -19.10
C SER A 822 14.45 66.38 -17.86
N ASN A 823 14.36 65.06 -18.04
CA ASN A 823 14.36 64.09 -16.95
C ASN A 823 15.78 63.57 -16.70
N LYS A 824 16.14 63.39 -15.44
CA LYS A 824 17.50 62.97 -15.03
C LYS A 824 17.45 61.82 -14.05
N GLN A 825 18.55 61.06 -13.97
CA GLN A 825 18.72 60.06 -12.90
C GLN A 825 18.65 60.75 -11.54
N GLN A 826 17.99 60.12 -10.56
CA GLN A 826 17.76 60.69 -9.23
C GLN A 826 19.08 61.07 -8.55
N VAL A 827 20.10 60.25 -8.71
CA VAL A 827 21.47 60.53 -8.25
C VAL A 827 22.40 60.16 -9.38
N SER A 828 23.14 61.11 -9.94
CA SER A 828 24.11 60.80 -11.00
C SER A 828 25.16 59.78 -10.54
N ILE A 829 25.73 59.00 -11.46
CA ILE A 829 26.75 57.97 -11.14
C ILE A 829 27.92 58.57 -10.35
N GLN A 830 28.39 59.76 -10.73
CA GLN A 830 29.48 60.45 -10.02
C GLN A 830 29.10 60.76 -8.57
N GLN A 831 27.86 61.24 -8.34
CA GLN A 831 27.38 61.53 -7.00
C GLN A 831 27.08 60.26 -6.20
N TYR A 832 26.56 59.21 -6.85
CA TYR A 832 26.35 57.89 -6.27
C TYR A 832 27.66 57.31 -5.74
N SER A 833 28.73 57.36 -6.55
CA SER A 833 30.07 56.90 -6.15
C SER A 833 30.58 57.64 -4.91
N LYS A 834 30.46 58.98 -4.89
CA LYS A 834 30.85 59.82 -3.74
C LYS A 834 30.04 59.49 -2.49
N ASN A 835 28.73 59.33 -2.64
CA ASN A 835 27.85 59.00 -1.51
C ASN A 835 28.14 57.61 -0.96
N LEU A 836 28.37 56.63 -1.84
CA LEU A 836 28.64 55.24 -1.47
C LEU A 836 29.98 55.11 -0.74
N ASP A 837 31.01 55.82 -1.19
CA ASP A 837 32.31 55.90 -0.48
C ASP A 837 32.13 56.39 0.96
N GLN A 838 31.37 57.48 1.17
CA GLN A 838 31.05 57.99 2.50
C GLN A 838 30.23 57.00 3.35
N LEU A 839 29.25 56.32 2.76
CA LEU A 839 28.44 55.31 3.46
C LEU A 839 29.30 54.12 3.91
N VAL A 840 30.18 53.64 3.05
CA VAL A 840 31.11 52.55 3.38
C VAL A 840 32.05 52.97 4.50
N GLN A 841 32.62 54.18 4.46
CA GLN A 841 33.45 54.68 5.55
C GLN A 841 32.69 54.70 6.89
N ARG A 842 31.43 55.13 6.91
CA ARG A 842 30.61 55.12 8.13
C ARG A 842 30.32 53.71 8.64
N MET A 843 29.97 52.78 7.76
CA MET A 843 29.72 51.39 8.15
C MET A 843 31.00 50.70 8.66
N LYS A 844 32.17 50.95 8.04
CA LYS A 844 33.45 50.38 8.51
C LYS A 844 33.81 50.81 9.93
N LYS A 845 33.43 52.00 10.37
CA LYS A 845 33.67 52.48 11.75
C LYS A 845 32.99 51.62 12.81
N THR A 846 31.98 50.82 12.45
CA THR A 846 31.30 49.91 13.39
C THR A 846 32.11 48.65 13.73
N GLY A 847 33.15 48.34 12.95
CA GLY A 847 33.94 47.11 13.09
C GLY A 847 33.26 45.85 12.53
N ALA A 848 32.04 45.95 12.01
CA ALA A 848 31.34 44.82 11.39
C ALA A 848 31.99 44.39 10.07
N LYS A 849 31.92 43.09 9.77
CA LYS A 849 32.28 42.60 8.44
C LYS A 849 31.24 43.07 7.42
N LEU A 850 31.70 43.68 6.34
CA LEU A 850 30.81 44.25 5.32
C LEU A 850 30.66 43.27 4.17
N ILE A 851 29.43 43.09 3.68
CA ILE A 851 29.13 42.37 2.43
C ILE A 851 28.37 43.34 1.54
N TRP A 852 28.91 43.62 0.35
CA TRP A 852 28.18 44.39 -0.64
C TRP A 852 27.42 43.45 -1.57
N ARG A 853 26.13 43.70 -1.74
CA ARG A 853 25.32 43.04 -2.76
C ARG A 853 25.15 43.98 -3.94
N ASN A 854 25.45 43.51 -5.14
CA ASN A 854 25.28 44.32 -6.34
C ASN A 854 23.80 44.50 -6.71
N THR A 855 23.48 45.59 -7.40
CA THR A 855 22.12 45.96 -7.80
C THR A 855 21.64 45.02 -8.91
N THR A 856 20.47 44.40 -8.76
CA THR A 856 19.91 43.46 -9.73
C THR A 856 19.52 44.11 -11.07
N PRO A 857 19.40 43.32 -12.16
CA PRO A 857 19.08 43.86 -13.49
C PRO A 857 17.78 44.65 -13.54
N VAL A 858 17.76 45.70 -14.37
CA VAL A 858 16.53 46.38 -14.77
C VAL A 858 15.93 45.64 -15.96
N PRO A 859 14.76 44.98 -15.85
CA PRO A 859 14.15 44.31 -16.98
C PRO A 859 13.55 45.30 -17.96
N ALA A 860 13.46 44.91 -19.23
CA ALA A 860 12.81 45.69 -20.28
C ALA A 860 11.37 46.05 -19.90
N GLY A 861 10.98 47.30 -20.17
CA GLY A 861 9.66 47.84 -19.82
C GLY A 861 9.52 48.35 -18.38
N SER A 862 10.57 48.31 -17.56
CA SER A 862 10.53 48.90 -16.21
C SER A 862 10.28 50.40 -16.24
N LYS A 863 9.17 50.85 -15.64
CA LYS A 863 8.82 52.27 -15.57
C LYS A 863 9.93 53.11 -14.93
N GLY A 864 10.31 54.19 -15.59
CA GLY A 864 11.26 55.20 -15.11
C GLY A 864 12.69 54.73 -14.94
N ARG A 865 13.10 53.66 -15.63
CA ARG A 865 14.46 53.09 -15.56
C ARG A 865 14.90 52.61 -16.93
N VAL A 866 16.21 52.59 -17.16
CA VAL A 866 16.81 52.17 -18.43
C VAL A 866 17.57 50.87 -18.25
N VAL A 867 17.36 49.93 -19.17
CA VAL A 867 18.09 48.66 -19.21
C VAL A 867 19.59 48.95 -19.37
N GLY A 868 20.41 48.32 -18.54
CA GLY A 868 21.87 48.52 -18.54
C GLY A 868 22.38 49.58 -17.56
N ASP A 869 21.52 50.43 -16.99
CA ASP A 869 21.98 51.39 -15.98
C ASP A 869 22.43 50.71 -14.69
N SER A 870 21.74 49.65 -14.25
CA SER A 870 22.17 48.86 -13.08
C SER A 870 23.61 48.34 -13.21
N TYR A 871 24.04 48.00 -14.44
CA TYR A 871 25.40 47.57 -14.71
C TYR A 871 26.42 48.71 -14.49
N LYS A 872 26.12 49.93 -14.97
CA LYS A 872 26.98 51.10 -14.80
C LYS A 872 27.14 51.48 -13.32
N TYR A 873 26.04 51.44 -12.55
CA TYR A 873 26.08 51.70 -11.11
C TYR A 873 26.84 50.60 -10.36
N ASN A 874 26.66 49.33 -10.74
CA ASN A 874 27.43 48.22 -10.17
C ASN A 874 28.92 48.36 -10.44
N LYS A 875 29.32 48.78 -11.65
CA LYS A 875 30.73 49.02 -11.98
C LYS A 875 31.34 50.10 -11.08
N SER A 876 30.65 51.23 -10.92
CA SER A 876 31.09 52.31 -10.02
C SER A 876 31.14 51.87 -8.56
N ALA A 877 30.17 51.07 -8.09
CA ALA A 877 30.19 50.53 -6.73
C ALA A 877 31.31 49.51 -6.50
N ALA A 878 31.60 48.66 -7.50
CA ALA A 878 32.66 47.66 -7.41
C ALA A 878 34.04 48.30 -7.20
N GLU A 879 34.32 49.45 -7.83
CA GLU A 879 35.56 50.21 -7.61
C GLU A 879 35.72 50.61 -6.12
N ILE A 880 34.62 51.04 -5.49
CA ILE A 880 34.61 51.36 -4.05
C ILE A 880 34.79 50.10 -3.20
N MET A 881 34.15 48.98 -3.55
CA MET A 881 34.29 47.75 -2.77
C MET A 881 35.71 47.18 -2.85
N VAL A 882 36.34 47.24 -4.02
CA VAL A 882 37.76 46.88 -4.20
C VAL A 882 38.65 47.78 -3.34
N LYS A 883 38.44 49.10 -3.38
CA LYS A 883 39.19 50.07 -2.55
C LYS A 883 39.14 49.72 -1.05
N TYR A 884 38.01 49.20 -0.55
CA TYR A 884 37.82 48.92 0.88
C TYR A 884 37.97 47.44 1.27
N GLY A 885 38.26 46.54 0.33
CA GLY A 885 38.40 45.10 0.55
C GLY A 885 37.07 44.41 0.91
N ILE A 886 35.95 44.86 0.34
CA ILE A 886 34.61 44.37 0.69
C ILE A 886 34.19 43.27 -0.31
N PRO A 887 33.85 42.05 0.15
CA PRO A 887 33.37 40.98 -0.73
C PRO A 887 32.03 41.32 -1.37
N THR A 888 31.85 40.86 -2.60
CA THR A 888 30.62 41.04 -3.38
C THR A 888 29.75 39.79 -3.31
N ASN A 889 28.50 39.92 -2.86
CA ASN A 889 27.44 38.96 -3.11
C ASN A 889 26.82 39.26 -4.47
N ASP A 890 27.14 38.44 -5.47
CA ASP A 890 26.70 38.66 -6.85
C ASP A 890 25.26 38.15 -7.07
N LEU A 891 24.28 39.02 -6.83
CA LEU A 891 22.89 38.73 -7.18
C LEU A 891 22.54 39.20 -8.60
N TYR A 892 23.37 40.06 -9.21
CA TYR A 892 23.13 40.58 -10.56
C TYR A 892 23.27 39.49 -11.62
N SER A 893 24.39 38.76 -11.61
CA SER A 893 24.66 37.70 -12.60
C SER A 893 23.65 36.56 -12.46
N PHE A 894 23.45 36.08 -11.22
CA PHE A 894 22.42 35.09 -10.91
C PHE A 894 21.03 35.53 -11.40
N SER A 895 20.63 36.77 -11.14
CA SER A 895 19.31 37.25 -11.57
C SER A 895 19.21 37.43 -13.08
N LYS A 896 20.30 37.82 -13.74
CA LYS A 896 20.34 37.99 -15.20
C LYS A 896 20.16 36.64 -15.91
N GLU A 897 20.81 35.60 -15.40
CA GLU A 897 20.77 34.25 -15.98
C GLU A 897 19.44 33.54 -15.74
N ASN A 898 18.75 33.84 -14.64
CA ASN A 898 17.54 33.14 -14.22
C ASN A 898 16.27 34.01 -14.30
N TRP A 899 16.31 35.15 -15.00
CA TRP A 899 15.27 36.19 -14.90
C TRP A 899 13.86 35.68 -15.23
N ASP A 900 13.73 34.78 -16.21
CA ASP A 900 12.44 34.25 -16.65
C ASP A 900 11.74 33.40 -15.57
N GLU A 901 12.51 32.78 -14.67
CA GLU A 901 11.97 31.98 -13.56
C GLU A 901 11.71 32.84 -12.32
N ILE A 902 12.61 33.78 -12.01
CA ILE A 902 12.64 34.45 -10.70
C ILE A 902 12.10 35.87 -10.72
N GLY A 903 12.18 36.54 -11.88
CA GLY A 903 11.85 37.95 -12.07
C GLY A 903 10.37 38.18 -12.37
N ARG A 904 9.91 39.43 -12.20
CA ARG A 904 8.59 39.85 -12.69
C ARG A 904 8.76 40.59 -14.03
N LYS A 905 7.85 40.34 -14.97
CA LYS A 905 7.86 41.03 -16.28
C LYS A 905 7.72 42.55 -16.08
N ALA A 906 8.59 43.33 -16.73
CA ALA A 906 8.62 44.79 -16.67
C ALA A 906 8.67 45.39 -15.24
N ASN A 907 9.19 44.63 -14.26
CA ASN A 907 9.24 45.05 -12.87
C ASN A 907 10.53 44.56 -12.22
N VAL A 908 11.24 45.47 -11.56
CA VAL A 908 12.52 45.20 -10.88
C VAL A 908 12.41 44.22 -9.70
N HIS A 909 11.20 43.92 -9.22
CA HIS A 909 10.96 42.99 -8.11
C HIS A 909 10.82 41.54 -8.58
N PHE A 910 11.08 40.62 -7.66
CA PHE A 910 11.08 39.19 -7.89
C PHE A 910 9.74 38.54 -7.52
N THR A 911 9.46 37.35 -8.05
CA THR A 911 8.37 36.51 -7.57
C THR A 911 8.63 36.08 -6.11
N PRO A 912 7.63 35.58 -5.37
CA PRO A 912 7.88 35.03 -4.03
C PRO A 912 8.94 33.91 -4.04
N GLN A 913 8.92 33.06 -5.06
CA GLN A 913 9.94 32.01 -5.26
C GLN A 913 11.32 32.61 -5.58
N GLY A 914 11.39 33.59 -6.47
CA GLY A 914 12.64 34.29 -6.77
C GLY A 914 13.25 34.98 -5.55
N SER A 915 12.42 35.56 -4.69
CA SER A 915 12.88 36.17 -3.42
C SER A 915 13.47 35.13 -2.46
N LYS A 916 12.96 33.89 -2.46
CA LYS A 916 13.53 32.77 -1.68
C LYS A 916 14.86 32.29 -2.25
N GLN A 917 14.99 32.18 -3.57
CA GLN A 917 16.26 31.79 -4.20
C GLN A 917 17.36 32.82 -3.95
N LEU A 918 17.04 34.12 -4.05
CA LEU A 918 17.97 35.19 -3.67
C LEU A 918 18.33 35.14 -2.17
N ALA A 919 17.39 34.74 -1.31
CA ALA A 919 17.64 34.61 0.12
C ALA A 919 18.65 33.52 0.45
N THR A 920 18.67 32.41 -0.30
CA THR A 920 19.67 31.35 -0.14
C THR A 920 21.07 31.91 -0.35
N LEU A 921 21.31 32.60 -1.46
CA LEU A 921 22.61 33.21 -1.79
C LEU A 921 23.04 34.26 -0.75
N VAL A 922 22.08 35.04 -0.23
CA VAL A 922 22.33 36.03 0.83
C VAL A 922 22.64 35.34 2.17
N ALA A 923 21.93 34.27 2.50
CA ALA A 923 22.15 33.53 3.73
C ALA A 923 23.52 32.82 3.72
N GLU A 924 23.90 32.24 2.59
CA GLU A 924 25.22 31.63 2.37
C GLU A 924 26.34 32.66 2.54
N SER A 925 26.23 33.82 1.89
CA SER A 925 27.26 34.86 1.98
C SER A 925 27.43 35.41 3.41
N ILE A 926 26.32 35.56 4.14
CA ILE A 926 26.32 35.95 5.56
C ILE A 926 26.98 34.86 6.41
N ALA A 927 26.58 33.59 6.22
CA ALA A 927 27.11 32.48 6.99
C ALA A 927 28.62 32.32 6.80
N ASP A 928 29.14 32.54 5.59
CA ASP A 928 30.56 32.46 5.30
C ASP A 928 31.38 33.57 5.95
N GLN A 929 30.83 34.77 6.12
CA GLN A 929 31.50 35.83 6.89
C GLN A 929 31.48 35.59 8.40
N LEU A 930 30.47 34.87 8.90
CA LEU A 930 30.36 34.50 10.31
C LEU A 930 31.28 33.32 10.70
N LYS A 931 31.71 32.49 9.74
CA LYS A 931 32.64 31.36 9.95
C LYS A 931 34.12 31.76 9.94
N LYS A 932 34.48 32.76 9.13
CA LYS A 932 35.83 33.38 9.09
C LYS A 932 36.01 34.31 10.28
#